data_AF-A0A7N8WZV5-F1
#
_entry.id   AF-A0A7N8WZV5-F1
#
_cell.length_a   1.000
_cell.length_b   1.000
_cell.length_c   1.000
_cell.angle_alpha   90.00
_cell.angle_beta   90.00
_cell.angle_gamma   90.00
#
_symmetry.space_group_name_H-M   'P 1'
#
loop_
_entity.id
_entity.type
_entity.pdbx_description
1 polymer ?
#
loop_
_entity_poly.entity_id
_entity_poly.type
_entity_poly.pdbx_seq_one_letter_code
_entity_poly.pdbx_strand_id
1 'polypeptide(L)'
;PCLVPVPPRVPAAGSRAGPPAGRASPGLIQYSACIFIQTLLYPLRSTPTRVQSHATAESLNYDVQTFGSSLPVKVMEALTTADVDDQISVKVNESGWAWLVCGEKLIIWKICQTAVAKLSVCKELQLPGSEYNYTADLVAVTSVAPLETAAVQSVSVLAVAAEGTARLWPSLAQEGNYTETEVDLGDLCNFVVAVRGGSFVLSSEKSQLLRASVDSSGKLHYRALQQGQGVLSGIGRRVSTLFGILSHDLTPTLHSVLWVGGTSCLYTLTSSSLSKWEVDYNWEHQILSWDTHRALTESIADAIWVSTGTHIFIYSLYQSGLVVLAAAWHPSDTPCLAYFCLVTLQDNGASISDQFTVEVTKYNPPFQEALQSTRLVLPSPGSTAFLYNEELVFACSTGTSRAAIPDEKISFNSPGDGVRGGGCCANLPVFFSQNSGLVAVVARESASILPETMEDSLCSSLAAAPEVSVMETPTRVEPVAQEDKTKLLKAAFLQFCRNDLVGAQMVIDEIFPADGDGEEGADLDSVVTQINLDLVDDYPASDPRWAESVPDESAGFPLTSLIILHQLEDKMKAHGCFMDFLLQVGLLDRLGQVTVRSSPMATRLLLCEHAEKLQAAMVLKNYHSKHAELVNRAIGSALQRTNTAVPPSLTAADVFFREVSQISSVFDCLLEEEERSLKENPVDSVQWAEVVLTVNIIVKDMLQAAGQYRETKASMYRAAEKAAAEPEYVPWTASGGVGGVRTIISRQHEIILRSVYPHADSELRSVLCEQLVALLDIYLGGYVAQLSSLQQRRPPGTSQERYNSLEMEYSQRRSELLTPLLELGQYQWVAALAEKYCDFDILVQMCEQTDNQSRLQHYMAKFADQNFADFLFRWYMEKGKRGKLLSQPAAQHQQLSSFLQAHQHLSWLHHIHVTEKTHYFLPANMETRYFVKKKTLLALSKLTALASDLPEDELNKEQERFLLHQETLPRQLLEEKQQNPDTMPLLSAHNLIQLYVCDDNRGANEYDFKKALDLLEYVSEEDAVDIDSLKCEIFSKALRRDDWSSADGNDDPLEAAKDSIFVKILLKLIQEGVPLQTYLPDVKDLLESDDLSNLKSKPYFEFVLRANYEHYLQAQM
;
A
#
# COMPACT_ATOMS: atom_id res chain seq x y z
N PRO A 1 -70.30 13.93 -13.39
CA PRO A 1 -69.77 13.84 -14.78
C PRO A 1 -68.93 12.56 -14.93
N CYS A 2 -69.48 11.43 -15.40
CA CYS A 2 -70.10 11.20 -16.71
C CYS A 2 -69.06 11.40 -17.84
N LEU A 3 -68.69 10.41 -18.66
CA LEU A 3 -69.32 9.11 -18.98
C LEU A 3 -68.32 7.92 -19.08
N VAL A 4 -68.88 6.72 -19.25
CA VAL A 4 -68.23 5.40 -19.47
C VAL A 4 -68.86 4.75 -20.71
N PRO A 5 -68.14 3.87 -21.45
CA PRO A 5 -68.78 2.60 -21.87
C PRO A 5 -67.86 1.34 -21.82
N VAL A 6 -68.46 0.18 -21.51
CA VAL A 6 -67.95 -1.21 -21.40
C VAL A 6 -69.20 -2.14 -21.55
N PRO A 7 -69.17 -3.48 -21.79
CA PRO A 7 -68.09 -4.48 -21.90
C PRO A 7 -68.12 -5.15 -23.32
N PRO A 8 -68.32 -6.47 -23.63
CA PRO A 8 -68.11 -7.76 -22.93
C PRO A 8 -67.56 -8.96 -23.77
N ARG A 9 -66.88 -9.94 -23.12
CA ARG A 9 -67.29 -11.38 -22.96
C ARG A 9 -66.23 -12.27 -22.27
N VAL A 10 -66.66 -13.49 -21.88
CA VAL A 10 -66.09 -14.47 -20.90
C VAL A 10 -66.77 -15.86 -21.13
N PRO A 11 -66.41 -17.03 -20.52
CA PRO A 11 -65.55 -17.33 -19.33
C PRO A 11 -64.61 -18.57 -19.47
N ALA A 12 -64.17 -19.13 -18.31
CA ALA A 12 -63.85 -20.57 -18.01
C ALA A 12 -62.44 -21.16 -18.32
N ALA A 13 -61.87 -22.11 -17.53
CA ALA A 13 -62.13 -22.56 -16.14
C ALA A 13 -61.00 -23.51 -15.58
N GLY A 14 -60.91 -23.67 -14.24
CA GLY A 14 -60.05 -24.64 -13.49
C GLY A 14 -59.07 -23.96 -12.49
N SER A 15 -59.07 -24.12 -11.15
CA SER A 15 -59.27 -25.26 -10.20
C SER A 15 -58.03 -26.19 -10.18
N ARG A 16 -57.24 -26.45 -9.11
CA ARG A 16 -57.28 -26.40 -7.60
C ARG A 16 -55.84 -26.18 -7.02
N ALA A 17 -55.51 -26.17 -5.72
CA ALA A 17 -56.07 -25.58 -4.47
C ALA A 17 -55.34 -26.16 -3.20
N GLY A 18 -54.95 -25.35 -2.19
CA GLY A 18 -54.53 -25.81 -0.84
C GLY A 18 -53.18 -25.28 -0.25
N PRO A 19 -53.11 -24.86 1.05
CA PRO A 19 -51.88 -24.38 1.76
C PRO A 19 -51.60 -25.24 3.06
N PRO A 20 -50.93 -24.82 4.17
CA PRO A 20 -50.14 -23.59 4.50
C PRO A 20 -48.84 -23.78 5.36
N ALA A 21 -48.21 -22.64 5.70
CA ALA A 21 -47.53 -22.31 6.99
C ALA A 21 -46.02 -22.59 7.25
N GLY A 22 -45.36 -21.60 7.85
CA GLY A 22 -44.00 -21.62 8.42
C GLY A 22 -43.50 -20.19 8.77
N ARG A 23 -42.86 -19.98 9.94
CA ARG A 23 -42.31 -18.68 10.41
C ARG A 23 -40.83 -18.82 10.77
N ALA A 24 -39.99 -17.83 10.43
CA ALA A 24 -38.85 -17.40 11.26
C ALA A 24 -38.23 -16.05 10.81
N SER A 25 -37.57 -15.39 11.75
CA SER A 25 -36.93 -14.07 11.77
C SER A 25 -35.89 -13.74 10.67
N PRO A 26 -35.61 -12.44 10.40
CA PRO A 26 -34.45 -12.01 9.64
C PRO A 26 -33.18 -11.94 10.50
N GLY A 27 -32.03 -12.27 9.89
CA GLY A 27 -30.69 -12.02 10.45
C GLY A 27 -29.82 -11.28 9.43
N LEU A 28 -28.82 -10.53 9.90
CA LEU A 28 -27.83 -9.86 9.05
C LEU A 28 -26.85 -10.89 8.47
N ILE A 29 -26.37 -10.64 7.24
CA ILE A 29 -25.03 -11.03 6.75
C ILE A 29 -24.68 -10.21 5.51
N GLN A 30 -23.39 -10.04 5.22
CA GLN A 30 -22.89 -9.23 4.09
C GLN A 30 -23.28 -9.80 2.72
N TYR A 31 -23.34 -8.92 1.71
CA TYR A 31 -23.39 -9.31 0.29
C TYR A 31 -22.02 -9.17 -0.36
N SER A 32 -21.56 -10.26 -0.97
CA SER A 32 -20.46 -10.33 -1.93
C SER A 32 -20.60 -11.60 -2.79
N ALA A 33 -19.93 -11.62 -3.95
CA ALA A 33 -19.93 -12.67 -4.96
C ALA A 33 -21.21 -12.84 -5.81
N CYS A 34 -21.01 -13.11 -7.10
CA CYS A 34 -22.03 -13.35 -8.12
C CYS A 34 -22.28 -14.85 -8.31
N ILE A 35 -23.37 -15.22 -9.02
CA ILE A 35 -23.37 -16.28 -10.05
C ILE A 35 -24.64 -16.22 -10.93
N PHE A 36 -24.52 -16.76 -12.14
CA PHE A 36 -25.53 -16.82 -13.20
C PHE A 36 -26.85 -17.52 -12.83
N ILE A 37 -27.92 -17.19 -13.56
CA ILE A 37 -28.84 -18.18 -14.18
C ILE A 37 -29.52 -17.59 -15.42
N GLN A 38 -29.88 -18.44 -16.38
CA GLN A 38 -30.43 -18.07 -17.70
C GLN A 38 -31.97 -17.96 -17.67
N THR A 39 -32.59 -17.21 -18.60
CA THR A 39 -33.34 -17.81 -19.73
C THR A 39 -34.04 -16.80 -20.68
N LEU A 40 -33.96 -17.12 -21.98
CA LEU A 40 -34.98 -16.99 -23.04
C LEU A 40 -35.77 -15.67 -23.24
N LEU A 41 -35.60 -15.08 -24.43
CA LEU A 41 -36.74 -14.83 -25.33
C LEU A 41 -36.28 -14.84 -26.81
N TYR A 42 -37.19 -15.15 -27.73
CA TYR A 42 -36.95 -15.42 -29.16
C TYR A 42 -37.62 -14.32 -30.05
N PRO A 43 -37.48 -14.31 -31.39
CA PRO A 43 -36.92 -13.14 -32.08
C PRO A 43 -37.95 -12.29 -32.84
N LEU A 44 -37.52 -11.09 -33.28
CA LEU A 44 -38.16 -10.32 -34.35
C LEU A 44 -37.10 -9.81 -35.34
N ARG A 45 -37.46 -9.77 -36.63
CA ARG A 45 -36.54 -9.50 -37.76
C ARG A 45 -36.40 -8.01 -38.04
N SER A 46 -35.16 -7.55 -38.26
CA SER A 46 -34.86 -6.43 -39.15
C SER A 46 -33.48 -6.60 -39.80
N THR A 47 -33.45 -6.39 -41.11
CA THR A 47 -32.33 -6.34 -42.10
C THR A 47 -30.89 -6.10 -41.60
N PRO A 48 -29.87 -6.77 -42.19
CA PRO A 48 -28.48 -6.61 -41.80
C PRO A 48 -27.77 -5.42 -42.48
N THR A 49 -26.97 -4.69 -41.70
CA THR A 49 -25.81 -3.91 -42.17
C THR A 49 -24.62 -4.34 -41.33
N ARG A 50 -23.85 -5.31 -41.82
CA ARG A 50 -22.81 -6.00 -41.06
C ARG A 50 -21.44 -5.39 -41.36
N VAL A 51 -20.93 -4.54 -40.47
CA VAL A 51 -19.49 -4.32 -40.38
C VAL A 51 -18.89 -5.56 -39.73
N GLN A 52 -17.92 -6.18 -40.38
CA GLN A 52 -17.10 -7.24 -39.81
C GLN A 52 -15.67 -6.73 -39.70
N SER A 53 -15.14 -6.68 -38.47
CA SER A 53 -13.72 -6.95 -38.29
C SER A 53 -13.47 -8.40 -38.72
N HIS A 54 -12.71 -8.60 -39.79
CA HIS A 54 -12.16 -9.91 -40.12
C HIS A 54 -10.83 -10.05 -39.42
N ALA A 55 -10.68 -11.10 -38.60
CA ALA A 55 -9.43 -11.40 -37.94
C ALA A 55 -8.49 -12.09 -38.94
N THR A 56 -7.51 -11.34 -39.45
CA THR A 56 -6.18 -11.91 -39.66
C THR A 56 -5.68 -12.52 -38.35
N ALA A 57 -4.85 -13.56 -38.42
CA ALA A 57 -4.37 -14.25 -37.23
C ALA A 57 -3.68 -13.28 -36.25
N GLU A 58 -3.87 -13.52 -34.95
CA GLU A 58 -3.30 -12.69 -33.87
C GLU A 58 -1.77 -12.66 -33.99
N SER A 59 -1.25 -11.54 -34.49
CA SER A 59 0.18 -11.23 -34.48
C SER A 59 0.61 -10.89 -33.05
N LEU A 60 1.88 -11.10 -32.72
CA LEU A 60 2.42 -11.00 -31.37
C LEU A 60 3.03 -9.61 -31.11
N ASN A 61 3.91 -9.17 -32.00
CA ASN A 61 4.72 -7.95 -31.86
C ASN A 61 4.28 -6.82 -32.82
N TYR A 62 3.24 -7.05 -33.63
CA TYR A 62 2.67 -6.08 -34.57
C TYR A 62 1.14 -6.11 -34.51
N ASP A 63 0.52 -5.00 -34.90
CA ASP A 63 -0.91 -4.91 -35.19
C ASP A 63 -1.12 -4.58 -36.68
N VAL A 64 -2.03 -5.32 -37.32
CA VAL A 64 -2.49 -5.08 -38.69
C VAL A 64 -3.74 -4.21 -38.62
N GLN A 65 -3.63 -2.93 -38.97
CA GLN A 65 -4.70 -1.94 -38.82
C GLN A 65 -5.18 -1.45 -40.19
N THR A 66 -6.49 -1.22 -40.37
CA THR A 66 -7.02 -0.64 -41.62
C THR A 66 -6.52 0.80 -41.80
N PHE A 67 -5.89 1.12 -42.93
CA PHE A 67 -5.22 2.39 -43.17
C PHE A 67 -6.05 3.37 -44.01
N GLY A 68 -6.38 4.51 -43.41
CA GLY A 68 -7.17 5.57 -44.04
C GLY A 68 -8.69 5.31 -44.01
N SER A 69 -9.45 6.11 -44.75
CA SER A 69 -10.90 5.93 -44.92
C SER A 69 -11.23 4.73 -45.80
N SER A 70 -12.46 4.21 -45.69
CA SER A 70 -13.03 3.18 -46.56
C SER A 70 -12.70 3.38 -48.05
N LEU A 71 -12.30 2.30 -48.72
CA LEU A 71 -11.90 2.32 -50.14
C LEU A 71 -12.98 2.97 -51.03
N PRO A 72 -12.59 3.72 -52.09
CA PRO A 72 -13.54 4.30 -53.03
C PRO A 72 -14.43 3.24 -53.68
N VAL A 73 -15.69 3.61 -53.99
CA VAL A 73 -16.68 2.67 -54.57
C VAL A 73 -16.15 2.00 -55.83
N LYS A 74 -15.46 2.73 -56.73
CA LYS A 74 -14.85 2.16 -57.94
C LYS A 74 -13.80 1.08 -57.66
N VAL A 75 -13.02 1.22 -56.58
CA VAL A 75 -12.03 0.20 -56.16
C VAL A 75 -12.77 -1.04 -55.69
N MET A 76 -13.80 -0.88 -54.85
CA MET A 76 -14.63 -1.99 -54.38
C MET A 76 -15.38 -2.70 -55.52
N GLU A 77 -15.92 -1.94 -56.48
CA GLU A 77 -16.56 -2.46 -57.68
C GLU A 77 -15.57 -3.29 -58.50
N ALA A 78 -14.38 -2.75 -58.81
CA ALA A 78 -13.34 -3.48 -59.55
C ALA A 78 -12.93 -4.79 -58.86
N LEU A 79 -12.67 -4.78 -57.54
CA LEU A 79 -12.37 -6.00 -56.77
C LEU A 79 -13.52 -7.02 -56.76
N THR A 80 -14.77 -6.56 -56.84
CA THR A 80 -15.96 -7.42 -56.83
C THR A 80 -16.30 -7.97 -58.23
N THR A 81 -15.84 -7.31 -59.29
CA THR A 81 -16.07 -7.72 -60.69
C THR A 81 -14.87 -8.37 -61.37
N ALA A 82 -13.72 -8.47 -60.70
CA ALA A 82 -12.55 -9.17 -61.21
C ALA A 82 -12.84 -10.68 -61.31
N ASP A 83 -12.54 -11.26 -62.47
CA ASP A 83 -12.57 -12.72 -62.65
C ASP A 83 -11.33 -13.37 -62.00
N VAL A 84 -11.35 -14.70 -61.85
CA VAL A 84 -10.26 -15.45 -61.17
C VAL A 84 -8.90 -15.32 -61.89
N ASP A 85 -8.93 -15.02 -63.19
CA ASP A 85 -7.75 -14.85 -64.04
C ASP A 85 -7.30 -13.37 -64.17
N ASP A 86 -8.02 -12.39 -63.60
CA ASP A 86 -7.65 -10.97 -63.64
C ASP A 86 -6.45 -10.68 -62.74
N GLN A 87 -5.32 -10.29 -63.32
CA GLN A 87 -4.15 -9.88 -62.55
C GLN A 87 -4.37 -8.50 -61.90
N ILE A 88 -4.48 -8.48 -60.58
CA ILE A 88 -4.63 -7.27 -59.77
C ILE A 88 -3.27 -6.80 -59.27
N SER A 89 -2.93 -5.53 -59.50
CA SER A 89 -1.67 -4.92 -59.06
C SER A 89 -1.93 -3.54 -58.45
N VAL A 90 -1.39 -3.26 -57.27
CA VAL A 90 -1.55 -1.99 -56.55
C VAL A 90 -0.19 -1.37 -56.23
N LYS A 91 -0.11 -0.04 -56.30
CA LYS A 91 1.06 0.73 -55.86
C LYS A 91 0.62 1.85 -54.92
N VAL A 92 1.26 1.90 -53.75
CA VAL A 92 1.08 2.95 -52.73
C VAL A 92 2.29 3.88 -52.82
N ASN A 93 2.05 5.19 -52.85
CA ASN A 93 3.09 6.21 -52.96
C ASN A 93 3.11 7.15 -51.75
N GLU A 94 4.31 7.54 -51.33
CA GLU A 94 4.58 8.37 -50.15
C GLU A 94 3.79 9.68 -50.12
N SER A 95 3.49 10.25 -51.30
CA SER A 95 2.70 11.48 -51.44
C SER A 95 1.19 11.35 -51.14
N GLY A 96 0.76 10.20 -50.60
CA GLY A 96 -0.63 9.93 -50.23
C GLY A 96 -1.53 9.58 -51.42
N TRP A 97 -0.96 9.11 -52.53
CA TRP A 97 -1.70 8.59 -53.68
C TRP A 97 -1.51 7.08 -53.81
N ALA A 98 -2.52 6.39 -54.30
CA ALA A 98 -2.44 4.99 -54.69
C ALA A 98 -3.13 4.75 -56.04
N TRP A 99 -2.69 3.70 -56.73
CA TRP A 99 -3.33 3.25 -57.96
C TRP A 99 -3.43 1.73 -58.04
N LEU A 100 -4.54 1.28 -58.63
CA LEU A 100 -4.96 -0.09 -58.85
C LEU A 100 -5.02 -0.33 -60.36
N VAL A 101 -4.34 -1.37 -60.81
CA VAL A 101 -4.53 -1.98 -62.12
C VAL A 101 -5.37 -3.24 -61.94
N CYS A 102 -6.40 -3.39 -62.76
CA CYS A 102 -7.29 -4.55 -62.79
C CYS A 102 -7.74 -4.75 -64.26
N GLY A 103 -7.14 -5.72 -64.95
CA GLY A 103 -7.27 -5.85 -66.41
C GLY A 103 -6.89 -4.55 -67.14
N GLU A 104 -7.70 -4.12 -68.11
CA GLU A 104 -7.51 -2.85 -68.84
C GLU A 104 -7.86 -1.58 -68.03
N LYS A 105 -8.22 -1.68 -66.74
CA LYS A 105 -8.64 -0.52 -65.93
C LYS A 105 -7.53 -0.05 -65.00
N LEU A 106 -7.28 1.26 -65.02
CA LEU A 106 -6.43 1.97 -64.07
C LEU A 106 -7.28 2.88 -63.18
N ILE A 107 -7.39 2.54 -61.89
CA ILE A 107 -8.10 3.34 -60.89
C ILE A 107 -7.09 4.04 -59.99
N ILE A 108 -7.14 5.38 -59.96
CA ILE A 108 -6.22 6.22 -59.19
C ILE A 108 -7.00 6.98 -58.13
N TRP A 109 -6.55 6.95 -56.87
CA TRP A 109 -7.18 7.69 -55.78
C TRP A 109 -6.18 8.31 -54.82
N LYS A 110 -6.66 9.32 -54.09
CA LYS A 110 -5.93 9.92 -52.97
C LYS A 110 -6.34 9.24 -51.67
N ILE A 111 -5.37 8.85 -50.86
CA ILE A 111 -5.59 8.16 -49.58
C ILE A 111 -6.03 9.21 -48.55
N CYS A 112 -7.31 9.22 -48.20
CA CYS A 112 -7.87 10.18 -47.24
C CYS A 112 -7.74 9.66 -45.80
N GLN A 113 -6.93 10.33 -44.98
CA GLN A 113 -6.86 10.08 -43.53
C GLN A 113 -8.04 10.69 -42.75
N THR A 114 -8.88 11.53 -43.38
CA THR A 114 -10.06 12.14 -42.75
C THR A 114 -11.33 11.80 -43.53
N ALA A 115 -12.42 11.48 -42.82
CA ALA A 115 -13.68 10.98 -43.37
C ALA A 115 -14.55 12.03 -44.09
N VAL A 116 -13.94 13.10 -44.64
CA VAL A 116 -14.66 14.23 -45.24
C VAL A 116 -14.84 13.98 -46.74
N ALA A 117 -16.00 13.47 -47.14
CA ALA A 117 -16.35 13.11 -48.52
C ALA A 117 -16.27 14.24 -49.58
N LYS A 118 -15.98 15.48 -49.18
CA LYS A 118 -15.64 16.58 -50.12
C LYS A 118 -14.18 16.54 -50.61
N LEU A 119 -13.31 15.72 -50.00
CA LEU A 119 -11.88 15.62 -50.31
C LEU A 119 -11.50 14.31 -51.00
N SER A 120 -12.41 13.35 -51.11
CA SER A 120 -12.16 12.05 -51.74
C SER A 120 -12.00 12.18 -53.25
N VAL A 121 -10.77 12.05 -53.75
CA VAL A 121 -10.46 11.97 -55.18
C VAL A 121 -10.30 10.52 -55.57
N CYS A 122 -11.14 10.03 -56.49
CA CYS A 122 -10.99 8.75 -57.15
C CYS A 122 -11.36 8.91 -58.64
N LYS A 123 -10.55 8.33 -59.52
CA LYS A 123 -10.64 8.43 -60.98
C LYS A 123 -10.35 7.08 -61.62
N GLU A 124 -10.96 6.82 -62.76
CA GLU A 124 -10.80 5.59 -63.55
C GLU A 124 -10.37 6.00 -64.95
N LEU A 125 -9.34 5.35 -65.46
CA LEU A 125 -8.72 5.59 -66.76
C LEU A 125 -8.67 4.25 -67.51
N GLN A 126 -9.01 4.26 -68.79
CA GLN A 126 -8.80 3.08 -69.64
C GLN A 126 -7.31 3.01 -70.01
N LEU A 127 -6.68 1.86 -69.81
CA LEU A 127 -5.31 1.59 -70.28
C LEU A 127 -5.28 1.41 -71.82
N PRO A 128 -4.11 1.52 -72.47
CA PRO A 128 -3.98 1.03 -73.85
C PRO A 128 -4.37 -0.45 -73.93
N GLY A 129 -4.90 -0.88 -75.08
CA GLY A 129 -5.01 -2.32 -75.34
C GLY A 129 -3.60 -2.91 -75.47
N SER A 130 -3.37 -4.07 -74.85
CA SER A 130 -2.08 -4.77 -74.85
C SER A 130 -2.32 -6.27 -74.95
N GLU A 131 -1.35 -7.01 -75.52
CA GLU A 131 -1.34 -8.48 -75.47
C GLU A 131 -0.77 -9.02 -74.13
N TYR A 132 -0.35 -8.14 -73.22
CA TYR A 132 0.28 -8.46 -71.94
C TYR A 132 -0.49 -7.87 -70.75
N ASN A 133 -0.36 -8.50 -69.58
CA ASN A 133 -0.96 -8.00 -68.34
C ASN A 133 -0.24 -6.73 -67.86
N TYR A 134 -1.01 -5.70 -67.53
CA TYR A 134 -0.48 -4.50 -66.90
C TYR A 134 -0.11 -4.74 -65.43
N THR A 135 0.92 -4.04 -64.97
CA THR A 135 1.26 -3.92 -63.54
C THR A 135 1.22 -2.45 -63.13
N ALA A 136 1.06 -2.19 -61.83
CA ALA A 136 1.10 -0.83 -61.30
C ALA A 136 2.50 -0.18 -61.38
N ASP A 137 3.54 -0.93 -61.78
CA ASP A 137 4.89 -0.44 -62.05
C ASP A 137 5.07 0.14 -63.47
N LEU A 138 4.17 -0.19 -64.40
CA LEU A 138 4.08 0.42 -65.74
C LEU A 138 3.30 1.75 -65.75
N VAL A 139 2.95 2.26 -64.56
CA VAL A 139 2.17 3.48 -64.36
C VAL A 139 2.92 4.44 -63.44
N ALA A 140 3.05 5.70 -63.87
CA ALA A 140 3.65 6.77 -63.10
C ALA A 140 2.74 8.00 -63.03
N VAL A 141 2.68 8.61 -61.85
CA VAL A 141 1.90 9.82 -61.55
C VAL A 141 2.88 10.95 -61.21
N THR A 142 2.66 12.15 -61.75
CA THR A 142 3.52 13.32 -61.52
C THR A 142 2.71 14.62 -61.46
N SER A 143 3.29 15.69 -60.92
CA SER A 143 2.69 17.03 -60.94
C SER A 143 3.75 18.13 -60.83
N VAL A 144 3.42 19.34 -61.30
CA VAL A 144 4.34 20.50 -61.26
C VAL A 144 4.56 21.03 -59.83
N ALA A 145 3.56 20.86 -58.96
CA ALA A 145 3.66 21.03 -57.51
C ALA A 145 3.81 19.65 -56.82
N PRO A 146 4.23 19.58 -55.54
CA PRO A 146 4.29 18.30 -54.81
C PRO A 146 2.93 17.58 -54.78
N LEU A 147 2.91 16.27 -55.08
CA LEU A 147 1.67 15.49 -55.24
C LEU A 147 0.76 15.49 -53.99
N GLU A 148 1.36 15.65 -52.81
CA GLU A 148 0.68 15.82 -51.51
C GLU A 148 -0.30 16.99 -51.50
N THR A 149 0.04 18.10 -52.18
CA THR A 149 -0.76 19.33 -52.21
C THR A 149 -1.30 19.67 -53.60
N ALA A 150 -0.85 18.97 -54.64
CA ALA A 150 -1.29 19.15 -56.02
C ALA A 150 -2.82 18.97 -56.18
N ALA A 151 -3.43 19.87 -56.94
CA ALA A 151 -4.83 19.75 -57.35
C ALA A 151 -4.96 18.68 -58.45
N VAL A 152 -6.11 18.01 -58.54
CA VAL A 152 -6.38 16.96 -59.54
C VAL A 152 -6.20 17.45 -60.98
N GLN A 153 -6.35 18.75 -61.23
CA GLN A 153 -6.13 19.37 -62.53
C GLN A 153 -4.64 19.44 -62.92
N SER A 154 -3.71 19.48 -61.96
CA SER A 154 -2.26 19.57 -62.17
C SER A 154 -1.52 18.24 -62.00
N VAL A 155 -2.26 17.14 -61.83
CA VAL A 155 -1.72 15.77 -61.77
C VAL A 155 -1.77 15.17 -63.18
N SER A 156 -0.61 14.76 -63.69
CA SER A 156 -0.45 14.07 -64.97
C SER A 156 -0.13 12.59 -64.73
N VAL A 157 -0.58 11.73 -65.63
CA VAL A 157 -0.42 10.27 -65.52
C VAL A 157 0.17 9.73 -66.82
N LEU A 158 1.18 8.87 -66.73
CA LEU A 158 1.69 8.08 -67.85
C LEU A 158 1.47 6.60 -67.54
N ALA A 159 0.84 5.87 -68.47
CA ALA A 159 0.77 4.41 -68.46
C ALA A 159 1.37 3.88 -69.77
N VAL A 160 2.09 2.76 -69.71
CA VAL A 160 2.80 2.20 -70.88
C VAL A 160 2.50 0.71 -71.00
N ALA A 161 2.10 0.27 -72.19
CA ALA A 161 1.92 -1.14 -72.52
C ALA A 161 3.29 -1.86 -72.52
N ALA A 162 3.34 -3.17 -72.25
CA ALA A 162 4.61 -3.90 -72.22
C ALA A 162 5.35 -3.82 -73.57
N GLU A 163 4.62 -3.79 -74.68
CA GLU A 163 5.11 -3.62 -76.05
C GLU A 163 5.55 -2.19 -76.42
N GLY A 164 5.36 -1.20 -75.53
CA GLY A 164 5.87 0.18 -75.69
C GLY A 164 4.84 1.27 -76.02
N THR A 165 3.56 0.93 -76.16
CA THR A 165 2.50 1.93 -76.40
C THR A 165 2.26 2.79 -75.15
N ALA A 166 2.70 4.05 -75.18
CA ALA A 166 2.63 4.96 -74.05
C ALA A 166 1.43 5.93 -74.17
N ARG A 167 0.53 5.91 -73.17
CA ARG A 167 -0.64 6.80 -73.07
C ARG A 167 -0.46 7.79 -71.91
N LEU A 168 -0.43 9.08 -72.24
CA LEU A 168 -0.25 10.21 -71.32
C LEU A 168 -1.57 10.95 -71.13
N TRP A 169 -2.01 11.12 -69.88
CA TRP A 169 -3.04 12.09 -69.49
C TRP A 169 -2.35 13.34 -68.93
N PRO A 170 -2.46 14.51 -69.58
CA PRO A 170 -1.92 15.77 -69.04
C PRO A 170 -2.66 16.27 -67.78
N SER A 171 -3.85 15.75 -67.49
CA SER A 171 -4.67 16.17 -66.35
C SER A 171 -5.63 15.07 -65.90
N LEU A 172 -5.44 14.53 -64.70
CA LEU A 172 -6.28 13.51 -64.06
C LEU A 172 -7.74 13.98 -63.82
N ALA A 173 -8.01 15.28 -63.95
CA ALA A 173 -9.37 15.81 -63.96
C ALA A 173 -10.14 15.48 -65.26
N GLN A 174 -9.46 15.11 -66.35
CA GLN A 174 -10.01 14.92 -67.70
C GLN A 174 -9.73 13.50 -68.21
N GLU A 175 -10.47 12.51 -67.68
CA GLU A 175 -10.30 11.06 -67.95
C GLU A 175 -10.20 10.69 -69.44
N GLY A 176 -10.94 11.40 -70.32
CA GLY A 176 -10.94 11.19 -71.77
C GLY A 176 -9.97 12.07 -72.58
N ASN A 177 -9.09 12.85 -71.94
CA ASN A 177 -8.09 13.68 -72.62
C ASN A 177 -6.68 13.10 -72.43
N TYR A 178 -6.23 12.34 -73.43
CA TYR A 178 -4.92 11.71 -73.46
C TYR A 178 -4.24 11.85 -74.82
N THR A 179 -2.92 11.69 -74.85
CA THR A 179 -2.12 11.52 -76.06
C THR A 179 -1.41 10.16 -76.02
N GLU A 180 -1.29 9.52 -77.19
CA GLU A 180 -0.63 8.22 -77.36
C GLU A 180 0.63 8.36 -78.19
N THR A 181 1.64 7.56 -77.89
CA THR A 181 2.93 7.55 -78.59
C THR A 181 3.55 6.16 -78.48
N GLU A 182 3.90 5.54 -79.61
CA GLU A 182 4.67 4.31 -79.61
C GLU A 182 6.12 4.60 -79.22
N VAL A 183 6.65 3.85 -78.25
CA VAL A 183 8.02 4.02 -77.74
C VAL A 183 8.83 2.75 -78.01
N ASP A 184 9.76 2.84 -78.96
CA ASP A 184 10.72 1.75 -79.22
C ASP A 184 11.74 1.62 -78.08
N LEU A 185 11.46 0.69 -77.17
CA LEU A 185 12.31 0.28 -76.05
C LEU A 185 13.29 -0.85 -76.44
N GLY A 186 13.24 -1.36 -77.67
CA GLY A 186 14.01 -2.51 -78.15
C GLY A 186 13.64 -3.87 -77.53
N ASP A 187 12.77 -3.86 -76.52
CA ASP A 187 12.41 -4.98 -75.65
C ASP A 187 11.18 -4.59 -74.79
N LEU A 188 10.60 -5.54 -74.03
CA LEU A 188 9.44 -5.25 -73.18
C LEU A 188 9.72 -4.19 -72.10
N CYS A 189 8.75 -3.32 -71.85
CA CYS A 189 8.79 -2.32 -70.77
C CYS A 189 8.60 -2.98 -69.40
N ASN A 190 9.39 -2.56 -68.41
CA ASN A 190 9.44 -3.16 -67.07
C ASN A 190 9.02 -2.16 -65.97
N PHE A 191 9.63 -0.97 -65.93
CA PHE A 191 9.26 0.10 -65.00
C PHE A 191 9.08 1.45 -65.70
N VAL A 192 8.10 2.23 -65.23
CA VAL A 192 7.88 3.64 -65.55
C VAL A 192 7.96 4.44 -64.25
N VAL A 193 8.83 5.45 -64.20
CA VAL A 193 9.10 6.24 -62.99
C VAL A 193 9.00 7.74 -63.28
N ALA A 194 8.26 8.47 -62.46
CA ALA A 194 8.21 9.94 -62.52
C ALA A 194 9.48 10.53 -61.90
N VAL A 195 10.11 11.48 -62.61
CA VAL A 195 11.34 12.17 -62.18
C VAL A 195 11.16 13.69 -62.22
N ARG A 196 12.19 14.46 -61.84
CA ARG A 196 12.13 15.93 -61.73
C ARG A 196 11.65 16.59 -63.05
N GLY A 197 10.89 17.67 -62.90
CA GLY A 197 10.42 18.49 -64.01
C GLY A 197 9.16 18.00 -64.74
N GLY A 198 8.37 17.10 -64.15
CA GLY A 198 7.19 16.53 -64.82
C GLY A 198 7.57 15.63 -66.01
N SER A 199 8.77 15.03 -65.95
CA SER A 199 9.27 14.07 -66.92
C SER A 199 9.29 12.66 -66.32
N PHE A 200 9.42 11.66 -67.17
CA PHE A 200 9.38 10.24 -66.81
C PHE A 200 10.64 9.54 -67.32
N VAL A 201 11.00 8.43 -66.67
CA VAL A 201 11.95 7.46 -67.21
C VAL A 201 11.20 6.15 -67.42
N LEU A 202 11.20 5.68 -68.67
CA LEU A 202 10.75 4.36 -69.06
C LEU A 202 11.98 3.44 -69.11
N SER A 203 11.77 2.18 -68.79
CA SER A 203 12.84 1.18 -68.77
C SER A 203 12.39 -0.14 -69.36
N SER A 204 13.30 -0.85 -70.03
CA SER A 204 13.05 -2.20 -70.55
C SER A 204 13.67 -3.30 -69.69
N GLU A 205 13.23 -4.55 -69.89
CA GLU A 205 13.81 -5.72 -69.22
C GLU A 205 15.32 -5.86 -69.45
N LYS A 206 15.82 -5.56 -70.66
CA LYS A 206 17.26 -5.49 -70.99
C LYS A 206 17.95 -4.16 -70.60
N SER A 207 17.40 -3.44 -69.62
CA SER A 207 17.97 -2.22 -69.03
C SER A 207 18.17 -1.04 -70.01
N GLN A 208 17.42 -0.98 -71.12
CA GLN A 208 17.38 0.24 -71.95
C GLN A 208 16.56 1.31 -71.23
N LEU A 209 17.14 2.49 -71.00
CA LEU A 209 16.48 3.60 -70.30
C LEU A 209 16.17 4.75 -71.26
N LEU A 210 14.90 5.13 -71.34
CA LEU A 210 14.41 6.26 -72.14
C LEU A 210 13.81 7.33 -71.23
N ARG A 211 14.28 8.57 -71.36
CA ARG A 211 13.68 9.73 -70.72
C ARG A 211 12.58 10.27 -71.62
N ALA A 212 11.37 10.38 -71.10
CA ALA A 212 10.24 10.98 -71.79
C ALA A 212 9.77 12.26 -71.10
N SER A 213 9.42 13.28 -71.88
CA SER A 213 8.87 14.54 -71.39
C SER A 213 7.75 15.04 -72.30
N VAL A 214 6.88 15.89 -71.75
CA VAL A 214 5.79 16.49 -72.53
C VAL A 214 6.32 17.70 -73.28
N ASP A 215 6.12 17.74 -74.60
CA ASP A 215 6.49 18.89 -75.42
C ASP A 215 5.46 20.03 -75.32
N SER A 216 5.76 21.19 -75.92
CA SER A 216 4.85 22.34 -75.94
C SER A 216 3.59 22.16 -76.80
N SER A 217 3.43 21.01 -77.47
CA SER A 217 2.21 20.60 -78.17
C SER A 217 1.34 19.62 -77.36
N GLY A 218 1.79 19.18 -76.18
CA GLY A 218 1.11 18.20 -75.33
C GLY A 218 1.38 16.75 -75.70
N LYS A 219 2.40 16.49 -76.54
CA LYS A 219 2.82 15.13 -76.93
C LYS A 219 3.98 14.63 -76.09
N LEU A 220 4.06 13.31 -75.94
CA LEU A 220 5.19 12.66 -75.30
C LEU A 220 6.37 12.60 -76.29
N HIS A 221 7.47 13.26 -75.96
CA HIS A 221 8.75 13.13 -76.66
C HIS A 221 9.71 12.31 -75.81
N TYR A 222 10.49 11.41 -76.41
CA TYR A 222 11.43 10.55 -75.69
C TYR A 222 12.84 10.53 -76.31
N ARG A 223 13.85 10.28 -75.47
CA ARG A 223 15.26 10.10 -75.84
C ARG A 223 15.94 9.05 -74.95
N ALA A 224 16.97 8.37 -75.45
CA ALA A 224 17.78 7.48 -74.62
C ALA A 224 18.65 8.26 -73.63
N LEU A 225 18.72 7.79 -72.37
CA LEU A 225 19.62 8.37 -71.36
C LEU A 225 21.07 8.26 -71.83
N GLN A 226 21.83 9.35 -71.72
CA GLN A 226 23.21 9.39 -72.16
C GLN A 226 24.13 8.72 -71.13
N GLN A 227 24.56 7.50 -71.41
CA GLN A 227 25.63 6.82 -70.65
C GLN A 227 26.96 7.56 -70.82
N GLY A 228 27.71 7.73 -69.73
CA GLY A 228 28.93 8.54 -69.73
C GLY A 228 30.09 7.87 -70.48
N GLN A 229 30.51 8.43 -71.63
CA GLN A 229 31.73 7.96 -72.30
C GLN A 229 32.99 8.34 -71.52
N GLY A 230 33.45 7.41 -70.66
CA GLY A 230 34.73 7.51 -69.97
C GLY A 230 35.90 7.64 -70.96
N VAL A 231 36.70 8.69 -70.80
CA VAL A 231 37.68 9.22 -71.77
C VAL A 231 38.83 8.24 -72.12
N LEU A 232 38.91 7.07 -71.47
CA LEU A 232 39.95 6.06 -71.70
C LEU A 232 39.45 4.77 -72.41
N SER A 233 38.15 4.62 -72.67
CA SER A 233 37.56 3.42 -73.29
C SER A 233 38.11 3.12 -74.72
N GLY A 234 38.64 4.14 -75.40
CA GLY A 234 39.11 4.03 -76.79
C GLY A 234 40.47 3.33 -77.01
N ILE A 235 41.31 3.15 -75.98
CA ILE A 235 42.74 2.81 -76.18
C ILE A 235 43.04 1.31 -75.99
N GLY A 236 42.27 0.57 -75.20
CA GLY A 236 42.53 -0.85 -74.89
C GLY A 236 42.26 -1.86 -76.02
N ARG A 237 41.71 -1.43 -77.17
CA ARG A 237 41.13 -2.36 -78.17
C ARG A 237 42.13 -3.00 -79.16
N ARG A 238 43.38 -3.23 -78.75
CA ARG A 238 44.38 -4.04 -79.52
C ARG A 238 45.25 -4.89 -78.58
N VAL A 239 45.45 -6.15 -78.99
CA VAL A 239 46.29 -7.19 -78.36
C VAL A 239 45.76 -7.77 -77.03
N SER A 240 44.76 -8.65 -77.14
CA SER A 240 44.50 -9.76 -76.19
C SER A 240 43.93 -11.00 -76.91
N THR A 241 44.33 -11.27 -78.16
CA THR A 241 43.94 -12.48 -78.90
C THR A 241 44.92 -13.63 -78.62
N LEU A 242 44.96 -14.10 -77.37
CA LEU A 242 45.60 -15.34 -76.91
C LEU A 242 45.03 -15.68 -75.52
N PHE A 243 44.66 -16.94 -75.30
CA PHE A 243 43.77 -17.45 -74.24
C PHE A 243 42.27 -17.15 -74.46
N GLY A 244 41.60 -18.05 -75.17
CA GLY A 244 40.14 -18.17 -75.14
C GLY A 244 39.71 -19.13 -74.04
N ILE A 245 39.03 -18.59 -73.02
CA ILE A 245 38.17 -19.33 -72.09
C ILE A 245 36.81 -18.60 -72.10
N LEU A 246 35.73 -19.34 -71.92
CA LEU A 246 34.36 -18.87 -72.15
C LEU A 246 33.90 -17.86 -71.09
N SER A 247 33.54 -16.66 -71.54
CA SER A 247 32.58 -15.79 -70.87
C SER A 247 31.30 -15.78 -71.72
N HIS A 248 30.14 -16.02 -71.10
CA HIS A 248 28.86 -15.95 -71.80
C HIS A 248 28.48 -14.47 -72.02
N ASP A 249 28.04 -14.11 -73.24
CA ASP A 249 27.41 -12.82 -73.48
C ASP A 249 26.05 -12.78 -72.77
N LEU A 250 26.01 -12.16 -71.59
CA LEU A 250 24.80 -11.89 -70.81
C LEU A 250 24.43 -10.42 -70.96
N THR A 251 23.30 -10.15 -71.64
CA THR A 251 22.66 -8.83 -71.59
C THR A 251 22.15 -8.57 -70.17
N PRO A 252 22.47 -7.45 -69.52
CA PRO A 252 22.08 -7.19 -68.14
C PRO A 252 20.56 -7.07 -68.03
N THR A 253 19.94 -7.90 -67.20
CA THR A 253 18.50 -7.79 -66.91
C THR A 253 18.28 -6.74 -65.82
N LEU A 254 17.26 -5.92 -65.98
CA LEU A 254 16.87 -4.88 -65.03
C LEU A 254 15.96 -5.46 -63.95
N HIS A 255 16.35 -5.32 -62.68
CA HIS A 255 15.58 -5.79 -61.54
C HIS A 255 14.82 -4.66 -60.84
N SER A 256 15.38 -3.44 -60.77
CA SER A 256 14.73 -2.33 -60.06
C SER A 256 15.14 -0.95 -60.55
N VAL A 257 14.24 0.03 -60.41
CA VAL A 257 14.46 1.45 -60.68
C VAL A 257 13.96 2.26 -59.48
N LEU A 258 14.84 3.07 -58.88
CA LEU A 258 14.52 3.95 -57.74
C LEU A 258 14.76 5.42 -58.12
N TRP A 259 13.82 6.29 -57.75
CA TRP A 259 13.96 7.75 -57.88
C TRP A 259 13.99 8.42 -56.51
N VAL A 260 15.04 9.19 -56.24
CA VAL A 260 15.28 9.89 -54.98
C VAL A 260 15.04 11.39 -55.18
N GLY A 261 13.81 11.82 -54.89
CA GLY A 261 13.35 13.19 -55.21
C GLY A 261 14.13 14.32 -54.54
N GLY A 262 14.67 14.05 -53.33
CA GLY A 262 15.48 15.01 -52.56
C GLY A 262 16.85 15.29 -53.20
N THR A 263 17.64 14.25 -53.49
CA THR A 263 18.96 14.38 -54.12
C THR A 263 18.91 14.46 -55.64
N SER A 264 17.73 14.35 -56.27
CA SER A 264 17.54 14.33 -57.73
C SER A 264 18.22 13.14 -58.42
N CYS A 265 18.45 12.05 -57.70
CA CYS A 265 19.16 10.88 -58.20
C CYS A 265 18.21 9.78 -58.66
N LEU A 266 18.42 9.28 -59.87
CA LEU A 266 17.86 8.03 -60.36
C LEU A 266 18.89 6.91 -60.13
N TYR A 267 18.43 5.75 -59.69
CA TYR A 267 19.24 4.54 -59.58
C TYR A 267 18.58 3.41 -60.37
N THR A 268 19.39 2.56 -61.01
CA THR A 268 18.91 1.29 -61.58
C THR A 268 19.78 0.14 -61.17
N LEU A 269 19.14 -0.96 -60.80
CA LEU A 269 19.78 -2.18 -60.32
C LEU A 269 19.57 -3.29 -61.34
N THR A 270 20.66 -3.78 -61.92
CA THR A 270 20.68 -4.87 -62.90
C THR A 270 21.33 -6.11 -62.33
N SER A 271 21.22 -7.24 -63.04
CA SER A 271 21.84 -8.52 -62.69
C SER A 271 23.36 -8.47 -62.49
N SER A 272 24.04 -7.44 -63.00
CA SER A 272 25.50 -7.29 -62.90
C SER A 272 25.96 -5.98 -62.27
N SER A 273 25.14 -4.92 -62.30
CA SER A 273 25.57 -3.59 -61.84
C SER A 273 24.46 -2.69 -61.30
N LEU A 274 24.86 -1.80 -60.39
CA LEU A 274 24.08 -0.66 -59.92
C LEU A 274 24.63 0.62 -60.57
N SER A 275 23.77 1.38 -61.24
CA SER A 275 24.11 2.69 -61.79
C SER A 275 23.31 3.81 -61.14
N LYS A 276 23.94 4.99 -61.05
CA LYS A 276 23.36 6.22 -60.51
C LYS A 276 23.43 7.33 -61.56
N TRP A 277 22.33 8.05 -61.77
CA TRP A 277 22.28 9.26 -62.58
C TRP A 277 21.79 10.44 -61.74
N GLU A 278 22.43 11.59 -61.91
CA GLU A 278 21.80 12.86 -61.56
C GLU A 278 20.80 13.21 -62.67
N VAL A 279 19.56 13.55 -62.32
CA VAL A 279 18.50 13.89 -63.28
C VAL A 279 17.81 15.18 -62.86
N ASP A 280 18.17 16.26 -63.55
CA ASP A 280 17.59 17.59 -63.42
C ASP A 280 16.60 17.85 -64.58
N TYR A 281 15.89 19.00 -64.58
CA TYR A 281 14.80 19.32 -65.51
C TYR A 281 15.07 18.98 -66.99
N ASN A 282 16.27 19.28 -67.50
CA ASN A 282 16.59 19.20 -68.94
C ASN A 282 17.75 18.27 -69.29
N TRP A 283 18.52 17.79 -68.30
CA TRP A 283 19.74 16.99 -68.51
C TRP A 283 19.82 15.82 -67.53
N GLU A 284 20.67 14.85 -67.88
CA GLU A 284 20.97 13.66 -67.09
C GLU A 284 22.47 13.36 -67.20
N HIS A 285 23.08 12.90 -66.11
CA HIS A 285 24.50 12.51 -66.07
C HIS A 285 24.68 11.25 -65.22
N GLN A 286 25.31 10.22 -65.78
CA GLN A 286 25.66 9.01 -65.03
C GLN A 286 26.85 9.30 -64.10
N ILE A 287 26.62 9.32 -62.79
CA ILE A 287 27.66 9.59 -61.78
C ILE A 287 28.55 8.36 -61.58
N LEU A 288 27.95 7.18 -61.42
CA LEU A 288 28.66 5.92 -61.18
C LEU A 288 27.97 4.73 -61.84
N SER A 289 28.77 3.69 -62.07
CA SER A 289 28.34 2.33 -62.40
C SER A 289 29.23 1.38 -61.60
N TRP A 290 28.64 0.57 -60.72
CA TRP A 290 29.32 -0.30 -59.76
C TRP A 290 28.93 -1.77 -60.02
N ASP A 291 29.92 -2.66 -60.01
CA ASP A 291 29.75 -4.11 -60.21
C ASP A 291 29.20 -4.75 -58.93
N THR A 292 27.87 -4.73 -58.81
CA THR A 292 27.14 -5.31 -57.67
C THR A 292 27.32 -6.81 -57.60
N HIS A 293 27.27 -7.51 -58.74
CA HIS A 293 27.34 -8.97 -58.71
C HIS A 293 28.69 -9.41 -58.15
N ARG A 294 29.81 -8.81 -58.55
CA ARG A 294 31.10 -9.19 -57.98
C ARG A 294 31.23 -8.78 -56.51
N ALA A 295 30.96 -7.51 -56.19
CA ALA A 295 31.18 -6.99 -54.85
C ALA A 295 30.30 -7.68 -53.79
N LEU A 296 29.02 -7.89 -54.11
CA LEU A 296 28.07 -8.48 -53.15
C LEU A 296 28.17 -10.00 -53.06
N THR A 297 28.64 -10.71 -54.11
CA THR A 297 28.68 -12.19 -54.07
C THR A 297 29.63 -12.72 -53.01
N GLU A 298 30.83 -12.15 -52.90
CA GLU A 298 31.83 -12.60 -51.92
C GLU A 298 31.30 -12.36 -50.49
N SER A 299 30.75 -11.18 -50.19
CA SER A 299 30.27 -10.83 -48.85
C SER A 299 28.94 -11.49 -48.45
N ILE A 300 28.00 -11.69 -49.38
CA ILE A 300 26.75 -12.44 -49.10
C ILE A 300 27.05 -13.94 -48.94
N ALA A 301 28.03 -14.48 -49.68
CA ALA A 301 28.50 -15.84 -49.44
C ALA A 301 29.10 -15.96 -48.02
N ASP A 302 30.10 -15.14 -47.67
CA ASP A 302 30.73 -15.16 -46.34
C ASP A 302 29.74 -14.97 -45.17
N ALA A 303 28.63 -14.26 -45.40
CA ALA A 303 27.56 -14.06 -44.40
C ALA A 303 26.64 -15.29 -44.18
N ILE A 304 26.67 -16.30 -45.05
CA ILE A 304 25.75 -17.46 -45.00
C ILE A 304 26.48 -18.82 -45.11
N TRP A 305 27.42 -18.98 -46.06
CA TRP A 305 28.16 -20.22 -46.33
C TRP A 305 29.68 -20.00 -46.41
N VAL A 306 30.45 -20.85 -45.75
CA VAL A 306 31.93 -20.80 -45.74
C VAL A 306 32.56 -21.42 -47.01
N SER A 307 31.85 -21.41 -48.16
CA SER A 307 32.27 -22.12 -49.37
C SER A 307 31.69 -21.54 -50.67
N THR A 308 32.49 -21.56 -51.74
CA THR A 308 32.10 -21.06 -53.06
C THR A 308 31.14 -22.00 -53.79
N GLY A 309 30.04 -21.43 -54.30
CA GLY A 309 29.00 -22.15 -55.06
C GLY A 309 27.65 -21.43 -55.15
N THR A 310 27.48 -20.34 -54.41
CA THR A 310 26.23 -19.59 -54.24
C THR A 310 25.66 -19.00 -55.52
N HIS A 311 24.34 -19.12 -55.70
CA HIS A 311 23.57 -18.34 -56.67
C HIS A 311 22.85 -17.21 -55.93
N ILE A 312 22.98 -15.98 -56.43
CA ILE A 312 22.41 -14.77 -55.82
C ILE A 312 21.56 -14.04 -56.85
N PHE A 313 20.34 -13.71 -56.46
CA PHE A 313 19.46 -12.80 -57.18
C PHE A 313 19.34 -11.49 -56.41
N ILE A 314 19.27 -10.38 -57.13
CA ILE A 314 19.14 -9.03 -56.56
C ILE A 314 17.82 -8.45 -57.03
N TYR A 315 16.94 -8.03 -56.12
CA TYR A 315 15.52 -7.77 -56.42
C TYR A 315 15.16 -6.30 -56.46
N SER A 316 15.54 -5.51 -55.45
CA SER A 316 14.92 -4.19 -55.23
C SER A 316 15.79 -3.24 -54.40
N LEU A 317 15.55 -1.93 -54.56
CA LEU A 317 16.42 -0.85 -54.07
C LEU A 317 15.59 0.26 -53.37
N TYR A 318 16.03 0.74 -52.20
CA TYR A 318 15.26 1.66 -51.35
C TYR A 318 16.10 2.83 -50.78
N GLN A 319 15.42 3.78 -50.14
CA GLN A 319 15.93 5.12 -49.76
C GLN A 319 15.90 5.38 -48.24
N SER A 320 16.43 4.47 -47.44
CA SER A 320 16.60 4.61 -45.97
C SER A 320 18.03 4.20 -45.59
N GLY A 321 19.00 4.94 -46.13
CA GLY A 321 20.25 4.32 -46.61
C GLY A 321 19.99 3.58 -47.94
N LEU A 322 21.02 3.31 -48.74
CA LEU A 322 20.82 2.68 -50.05
C LEU A 322 20.72 1.16 -49.90
N VAL A 323 19.54 0.68 -49.49
CA VAL A 323 19.30 -0.74 -49.15
C VAL A 323 18.95 -1.54 -50.40
N VAL A 324 19.67 -2.63 -50.62
CA VAL A 324 19.45 -3.64 -51.65
C VAL A 324 18.85 -4.90 -51.02
N LEU A 325 17.72 -5.39 -51.56
CA LEU A 325 17.25 -6.74 -51.28
C LEU A 325 17.94 -7.73 -52.21
N ALA A 326 18.61 -8.73 -51.64
CA ALA A 326 19.08 -9.91 -52.35
C ALA A 326 18.41 -11.18 -51.80
N ALA A 327 18.41 -12.27 -52.56
CA ALA A 327 18.27 -13.60 -51.99
C ALA A 327 19.33 -14.54 -52.58
N ALA A 328 19.95 -15.30 -51.70
CA ALA A 328 20.97 -16.28 -52.02
C ALA A 328 20.42 -17.69 -51.81
N TRP A 329 20.88 -18.65 -52.60
CA TRP A 329 20.54 -20.06 -52.42
C TRP A 329 21.70 -20.94 -52.90
N HIS A 330 21.75 -22.18 -52.39
CA HIS A 330 22.79 -23.13 -52.75
C HIS A 330 22.19 -24.51 -53.07
N PRO A 331 22.49 -25.10 -54.24
CA PRO A 331 21.82 -26.32 -54.72
C PRO A 331 22.19 -27.60 -53.95
N SER A 332 23.19 -27.57 -53.07
CA SER A 332 23.51 -28.73 -52.20
C SER A 332 22.83 -28.68 -50.83
N ASP A 333 22.08 -27.63 -50.52
CA ASP A 333 21.42 -27.49 -49.22
C ASP A 333 20.20 -28.42 -49.15
N THR A 334 19.98 -29.07 -48.01
CA THR A 334 18.91 -30.06 -47.83
C THR A 334 18.10 -29.77 -46.55
N PRO A 335 16.88 -29.19 -46.66
CA PRO A 335 16.24 -28.67 -47.87
C PRO A 335 16.98 -27.47 -48.47
N CYS A 336 16.82 -27.24 -49.78
CA CYS A 336 17.36 -26.06 -50.44
C CYS A 336 16.49 -24.84 -50.09
N LEU A 337 17.08 -23.84 -49.43
CA LEU A 337 16.39 -22.64 -48.96
C LEU A 337 16.85 -21.40 -49.74
N ALA A 338 15.95 -20.42 -49.86
CA ALA A 338 16.26 -19.08 -50.33
C ALA A 338 16.45 -18.13 -49.14
N TYR A 339 17.70 -17.72 -48.89
CA TYR A 339 18.08 -16.84 -47.81
C TYR A 339 17.96 -15.39 -48.26
N PHE A 340 16.97 -14.65 -47.75
CA PHE A 340 16.79 -13.23 -48.09
C PHE A 340 17.71 -12.34 -47.23
N CYS A 341 18.41 -11.41 -47.88
CA CYS A 341 19.39 -10.53 -47.27
C CYS A 341 19.09 -9.06 -47.57
N LEU A 342 19.23 -8.21 -46.55
CA LEU A 342 19.24 -6.77 -46.67
C LEU A 342 20.69 -6.30 -46.71
N VAL A 343 21.08 -5.60 -47.77
CA VAL A 343 22.43 -5.06 -47.93
C VAL A 343 22.37 -3.54 -47.93
N THR A 344 22.88 -2.90 -46.87
CA THR A 344 22.85 -1.44 -46.74
C THR A 344 24.15 -0.84 -47.28
N LEU A 345 24.05 -0.16 -48.43
CA LEU A 345 25.17 0.50 -49.10
C LEU A 345 25.32 1.94 -48.61
N GLN A 346 26.57 2.38 -48.41
CA GLN A 346 26.89 3.79 -48.17
C GLN A 346 27.23 4.48 -49.50
N ASP A 347 26.38 5.43 -49.93
CA ASP A 347 26.60 6.28 -51.09
C ASP A 347 27.41 7.52 -50.70
N ASN A 348 28.69 7.56 -51.07
CA ASN A 348 29.59 8.70 -50.84
C ASN A 348 29.52 9.71 -52.00
N GLY A 349 28.39 9.78 -52.71
CA GLY A 349 28.14 10.70 -53.81
C GLY A 349 28.72 10.21 -55.13
N ALA A 350 30.06 10.15 -55.22
CA ALA A 350 30.81 9.79 -56.43
C ALA A 350 31.22 8.30 -56.50
N SER A 351 31.17 7.59 -55.38
CA SER A 351 31.38 6.14 -55.31
C SER A 351 30.53 5.53 -54.20
N ILE A 352 30.26 4.24 -54.32
CA ILE A 352 29.73 3.42 -53.22
C ILE A 352 30.92 2.98 -52.35
N SER A 353 30.71 2.86 -51.04
CA SER A 353 31.73 2.35 -50.12
C SER A 353 31.88 0.83 -50.26
N ASP A 354 33.13 0.33 -50.24
CA ASP A 354 33.40 -1.10 -50.07
C ASP A 354 33.00 -1.61 -48.67
N GLN A 355 32.68 -0.70 -47.74
CA GLN A 355 32.07 -1.01 -46.45
C GLN A 355 30.54 -0.91 -46.56
N PHE A 356 29.90 -2.08 -46.72
CA PHE A 356 28.46 -2.26 -46.68
C PHE A 356 28.09 -3.34 -45.65
N THR A 357 26.92 -3.25 -45.03
CA THR A 357 26.44 -4.27 -44.09
C THR A 357 25.53 -5.25 -44.79
N VAL A 358 25.70 -6.56 -44.52
CA VAL A 358 24.82 -7.63 -44.99
C VAL A 358 24.10 -8.22 -43.77
N GLU A 359 22.78 -8.14 -43.76
CA GLU A 359 21.93 -8.74 -42.73
C GLU A 359 21.10 -9.88 -43.35
N VAL A 360 21.30 -11.10 -42.86
CA VAL A 360 20.54 -12.28 -43.30
C VAL A 360 19.24 -12.33 -42.50
N THR A 361 18.10 -12.14 -43.17
CA THR A 361 16.79 -12.14 -42.52
C THR A 361 16.39 -13.56 -42.10
N LYS A 362 15.54 -13.69 -41.08
CA LYS A 362 15.00 -14.99 -40.66
C LYS A 362 13.93 -15.57 -41.61
N TYR A 363 13.67 -14.92 -42.76
CA TYR A 363 12.79 -15.45 -43.80
C TYR A 363 13.58 -16.29 -44.80
N ASN A 364 13.51 -17.61 -44.63
CA ASN A 364 14.26 -18.59 -45.42
C ASN A 364 13.36 -19.72 -46.00
N PRO A 365 12.38 -19.40 -46.86
CA PRO A 365 11.50 -20.39 -47.49
C PRO A 365 12.27 -21.38 -48.38
N PRO A 366 11.74 -22.60 -48.61
CA PRO A 366 12.29 -23.53 -49.61
C PRO A 366 12.35 -22.89 -51.00
N PHE A 367 13.46 -23.05 -51.71
CA PHE A 367 13.68 -22.39 -52.99
C PHE A 367 12.65 -22.81 -54.05
N GLN A 368 11.97 -21.82 -54.63
CA GLN A 368 11.03 -21.95 -55.74
C GLN A 368 11.13 -20.69 -56.62
N GLU A 369 10.95 -20.83 -57.93
CA GLU A 369 11.05 -19.70 -58.88
C GLU A 369 10.02 -18.58 -58.57
N ALA A 370 8.85 -18.95 -58.03
CA ALA A 370 7.81 -18.00 -57.59
C ALA A 370 8.28 -17.00 -56.52
N LEU A 371 9.35 -17.29 -55.76
CA LEU A 371 9.93 -16.39 -54.77
C LEU A 371 10.51 -15.10 -55.39
N GLN A 372 10.74 -15.08 -56.70
CA GLN A 372 11.19 -13.88 -57.43
C GLN A 372 10.19 -12.71 -57.36
N SER A 373 8.94 -12.97 -56.98
CA SER A 373 7.91 -11.97 -56.71
C SER A 373 8.09 -11.20 -55.39
N THR A 374 9.04 -11.59 -54.53
CA THR A 374 9.23 -11.00 -53.20
C THR A 374 9.74 -9.57 -53.31
N ARG A 375 9.00 -8.63 -52.72
CA ARG A 375 9.27 -7.19 -52.68
C ARG A 375 9.56 -6.74 -51.25
N LEU A 376 10.02 -5.50 -51.10
CA LEU A 376 10.36 -4.89 -49.80
C LEU A 376 9.59 -3.56 -49.62
N VAL A 377 9.34 -3.18 -48.37
CA VAL A 377 8.89 -1.86 -47.94
C VAL A 377 9.79 -1.39 -46.80
N LEU A 378 10.23 -0.14 -46.85
CA LEU A 378 11.13 0.48 -45.88
C LEU A 378 10.60 1.86 -45.48
N PRO A 379 9.86 1.97 -44.36
CA PRO A 379 9.49 3.27 -43.81
C PRO A 379 10.73 4.06 -43.36
N SER A 380 10.64 5.40 -43.36
CA SER A 380 11.72 6.26 -42.88
C SER A 380 11.18 7.35 -41.93
N PRO A 381 11.88 7.69 -40.83
CA PRO A 381 13.00 6.94 -40.25
C PRO A 381 12.49 5.64 -39.59
N GLY A 382 13.10 4.50 -39.92
CA GLY A 382 12.68 3.19 -39.39
C GLY A 382 13.81 2.17 -39.42
N SER A 383 13.91 1.39 -38.36
CA SER A 383 14.87 0.27 -38.21
C SER A 383 14.26 -1.10 -38.53
N THR A 384 13.14 -1.10 -39.27
CA THR A 384 12.34 -2.28 -39.59
C THR A 384 12.03 -2.29 -41.09
N ALA A 385 12.46 -3.35 -41.75
CA ALA A 385 12.12 -3.71 -43.11
C ALA A 385 10.89 -4.62 -43.13
N PHE A 386 10.15 -4.61 -44.23
CA PHE A 386 9.01 -5.49 -44.44
C PHE A 386 9.13 -6.16 -45.81
N LEU A 387 9.54 -7.42 -45.82
CA LEU A 387 9.50 -8.26 -47.02
C LEU A 387 8.05 -8.69 -47.26
N TYR A 388 7.59 -8.74 -48.51
CA TYR A 388 6.25 -9.22 -48.82
C TYR A 388 6.17 -9.95 -50.16
N ASN A 389 5.26 -10.91 -50.22
CA ASN A 389 4.79 -11.54 -51.45
C ASN A 389 3.25 -11.65 -51.38
N GLU A 390 2.62 -12.39 -52.29
CA GLU A 390 1.15 -12.47 -52.30
C GLU A 390 0.53 -13.12 -51.04
N GLU A 391 1.26 -13.98 -50.32
CA GLU A 391 0.73 -14.75 -49.19
C GLU A 391 1.04 -14.15 -47.81
N LEU A 392 2.08 -13.32 -47.67
CA LEU A 392 2.58 -12.86 -46.37
C LEU A 392 3.31 -11.51 -46.43
N VAL A 393 3.37 -10.86 -45.28
CA VAL A 393 4.33 -9.80 -44.94
C VAL A 393 5.23 -10.35 -43.83
N PHE A 394 6.54 -10.17 -43.95
CA PHE A 394 7.54 -10.53 -42.96
C PHE A 394 8.25 -9.27 -42.49
N ALA A 395 7.99 -8.88 -41.24
CA ALA A 395 8.69 -7.78 -40.60
C ALA A 395 10.05 -8.27 -40.10
N CYS A 396 11.11 -7.51 -40.33
CA CYS A 396 12.45 -7.82 -39.84
C CYS A 396 13.27 -6.56 -39.55
N SER A 397 14.35 -6.69 -38.78
CA SER A 397 15.30 -5.58 -38.57
C SER A 397 15.99 -5.12 -39.87
N THR A 398 16.66 -3.97 -39.80
CA THR A 398 17.62 -3.45 -40.80
C THR A 398 19.05 -3.32 -40.24
N GLY A 399 19.34 -3.95 -39.11
CA GLY A 399 20.66 -3.97 -38.45
C GLY A 399 21.16 -2.63 -37.89
N THR A 400 20.43 -1.53 -38.10
CA THR A 400 20.87 -0.15 -37.84
C THR A 400 20.42 0.44 -36.49
N SER A 401 19.66 -0.30 -35.68
CA SER A 401 19.22 0.13 -34.35
C SER A 401 19.46 -0.94 -33.29
N ARG A 402 19.74 -0.52 -32.06
CA ARG A 402 19.84 -1.41 -30.88
C ARG A 402 18.49 -1.81 -30.29
N ALA A 403 17.40 -1.15 -30.70
CA ALA A 403 16.03 -1.43 -30.27
C ALA A 403 15.18 -1.82 -31.50
N ALA A 404 15.36 -3.06 -31.97
CA ALA A 404 14.56 -3.64 -33.04
C ALA A 404 13.44 -4.50 -32.46
N ILE A 405 12.21 -4.29 -32.94
CA ILE A 405 11.06 -5.16 -32.64
C ILE A 405 11.32 -6.56 -33.25
N PRO A 406 10.95 -7.67 -32.59
CA PRO A 406 11.26 -9.01 -33.09
C PRO A 406 10.72 -9.28 -34.50
N ASP A 407 11.50 -10.02 -35.32
CA ASP A 407 11.06 -10.42 -36.66
C ASP A 407 9.78 -11.28 -36.59
N GLU A 408 8.79 -11.00 -37.45
CA GLU A 408 7.49 -11.69 -37.42
C GLU A 408 6.88 -11.94 -38.81
N LYS A 409 6.31 -13.14 -39.00
CA LYS A 409 5.53 -13.51 -40.20
C LYS A 409 4.04 -13.21 -40.00
N ILE A 410 3.55 -12.17 -40.65
CA ILE A 410 2.14 -11.81 -40.75
C ILE A 410 1.57 -12.47 -42.01
N SER A 411 0.56 -13.33 -41.85
CA SER A 411 0.04 -14.16 -42.96
C SER A 411 -1.28 -13.61 -43.52
N PHE A 412 -1.33 -13.44 -44.84
CA PHE A 412 -2.49 -12.98 -45.62
C PHE A 412 -3.04 -14.10 -46.52
N ASN A 413 -2.89 -15.36 -46.11
CA ASN A 413 -3.26 -16.57 -46.85
C ASN A 413 -4.69 -17.08 -46.56
N SER A 414 -5.60 -16.19 -46.16
CA SER A 414 -7.02 -16.53 -46.05
C SER A 414 -7.64 -16.79 -47.42
N PRO A 415 -8.66 -17.65 -47.55
CA PRO A 415 -9.25 -17.97 -48.86
C PRO A 415 -9.85 -16.71 -49.52
N GLY A 416 -9.33 -16.35 -50.69
CA GLY A 416 -9.67 -15.12 -51.42
C GLY A 416 -8.90 -13.87 -51.01
N ASP A 417 -8.03 -13.96 -50.00
CA ASP A 417 -7.10 -12.88 -49.63
C ASP A 417 -5.77 -13.00 -50.40
N GLY A 418 -4.98 -11.95 -50.30
CA GLY A 418 -3.62 -11.88 -50.82
C GLY A 418 -3.13 -10.44 -50.92
N VAL A 419 -1.83 -10.22 -50.76
CA VAL A 419 -1.21 -8.89 -50.87
C VAL A 419 -0.96 -8.56 -52.34
N ARG A 420 -1.71 -7.60 -52.89
CA ARG A 420 -1.60 -7.17 -54.30
C ARG A 420 -0.68 -5.98 -54.53
N GLY A 421 -0.01 -5.52 -53.47
CA GLY A 421 0.96 -4.43 -53.51
C GLY A 421 1.22 -3.82 -52.14
N GLY A 422 2.25 -2.98 -52.05
CA GLY A 422 2.60 -2.24 -50.85
C GLY A 422 3.60 -1.13 -51.11
N GLY A 423 3.76 -0.25 -50.12
CA GLY A 423 4.65 0.91 -50.17
C GLY A 423 4.57 1.72 -48.87
N CYS A 424 5.26 2.87 -48.85
CA CYS A 424 5.24 3.77 -47.70
C CYS A 424 4.18 4.88 -47.91
N CYS A 425 3.46 5.25 -46.85
CA CYS A 425 2.57 6.42 -46.85
C CYS A 425 2.53 7.03 -45.44
N ALA A 426 2.76 8.35 -45.33
CA ALA A 426 2.89 9.03 -44.03
C ALA A 426 3.85 8.30 -43.06
N ASN A 427 5.00 7.86 -43.60
CA ASN A 427 6.07 7.11 -42.91
C ASN A 427 5.67 5.75 -42.31
N LEU A 428 4.47 5.23 -42.60
CA LEU A 428 4.03 3.88 -42.22
C LEU A 428 4.12 2.90 -43.41
N PRO A 429 4.40 1.61 -43.15
CA PRO A 429 4.40 0.56 -44.18
C PRO A 429 2.95 0.12 -44.44
N VAL A 430 2.48 0.34 -45.66
CA VAL A 430 1.08 0.14 -46.05
C VAL A 430 0.99 -0.87 -47.19
N PHE A 431 0.17 -1.90 -47.00
CA PHE A 431 -0.07 -3.00 -47.92
C PHE A 431 -1.53 -3.00 -48.39
N PHE A 432 -1.78 -3.61 -49.54
CA PHE A 432 -3.14 -3.79 -50.07
C PHE A 432 -3.51 -5.27 -50.05
N SER A 433 -4.31 -5.67 -49.06
CA SER A 433 -4.92 -7.01 -48.97
C SER A 433 -6.20 -7.04 -49.81
N GLN A 434 -6.42 -8.12 -50.55
CA GLN A 434 -7.59 -8.29 -51.41
C GLN A 434 -8.91 -8.33 -50.61
N ASN A 435 -8.91 -8.88 -49.38
CA ASN A 435 -10.08 -8.87 -48.50
C ASN A 435 -10.19 -7.62 -47.62
N SER A 436 -9.06 -7.04 -47.17
CA SER A 436 -9.03 -5.99 -46.13
C SER A 436 -8.80 -4.58 -46.68
N GLY A 437 -8.41 -4.45 -47.94
CA GLY A 437 -8.03 -3.19 -48.56
C GLY A 437 -6.66 -2.69 -48.08
N LEU A 438 -6.53 -1.37 -47.93
CA LEU A 438 -5.31 -0.77 -47.39
C LEU A 438 -5.18 -1.09 -45.89
N VAL A 439 -4.07 -1.72 -45.51
CA VAL A 439 -3.70 -2.03 -44.13
C VAL A 439 -2.29 -1.54 -43.83
N ALA A 440 -2.09 -0.96 -42.65
CA ALA A 440 -0.78 -0.62 -42.11
C ALA A 440 -0.33 -1.71 -41.13
N VAL A 441 0.97 -2.03 -41.16
CA VAL A 441 1.60 -2.88 -40.15
C VAL A 441 2.33 -1.98 -39.18
N VAL A 442 1.87 -1.93 -37.93
CA VAL A 442 2.45 -1.08 -36.87
C VAL A 442 3.01 -1.98 -35.79
N ALA A 443 4.19 -1.68 -35.27
CA ALA A 443 4.75 -2.42 -34.15
C ALA A 443 3.90 -2.23 -32.89
N ARG A 444 3.74 -3.30 -32.10
CA ARG A 444 3.32 -3.17 -30.71
C ARG A 444 4.53 -2.76 -29.89
N GLU A 445 4.53 -1.52 -29.45
CA GLU A 445 5.38 -1.09 -28.35
C GLU A 445 5.01 -1.93 -27.13
N SER A 446 5.93 -2.75 -26.64
CA SER A 446 5.78 -3.53 -25.41
C SER A 446 5.89 -2.58 -24.22
N ALA A 447 4.85 -1.77 -24.03
CA ALA A 447 4.82 -0.65 -23.11
C ALA A 447 5.21 -1.08 -21.70
N SER A 448 6.11 -0.31 -21.10
CA SER A 448 6.50 -0.47 -19.71
C SER A 448 5.30 -0.30 -18.79
N ILE A 449 5.30 -1.00 -17.66
CA ILE A 449 4.33 -0.77 -16.58
C ILE A 449 4.60 0.58 -15.89
N LEU A 450 5.83 1.11 -16.00
CA LEU A 450 6.20 2.44 -15.53
C LEU A 450 5.81 3.53 -16.54
N PRO A 451 5.51 4.77 -16.09
CA PRO A 451 5.48 5.93 -16.97
C PRO A 451 6.84 6.12 -17.65
N GLU A 452 6.82 6.40 -18.96
CA GLU A 452 8.00 6.59 -19.83
C GLU A 452 9.08 7.44 -19.17
N THR A 453 8.69 8.56 -18.57
CA THR A 453 9.59 9.54 -17.95
C THR A 453 10.24 9.07 -16.65
N MET A 454 9.67 8.09 -15.94
CA MET A 454 10.32 7.44 -14.79
C MET A 454 11.28 6.33 -15.26
N GLU A 455 11.00 5.68 -16.38
CA GLU A 455 11.94 4.78 -17.02
C GLU A 455 13.18 5.52 -17.54
N ASP A 456 13.00 6.71 -18.12
CA ASP A 456 14.12 7.60 -18.50
C ASP A 456 14.96 8.08 -17.30
N SER A 457 14.33 8.36 -16.15
CA SER A 457 15.06 8.69 -14.90
C SER A 457 15.92 7.51 -14.43
N LEU A 458 15.33 6.31 -14.40
CA LEU A 458 16.06 5.08 -14.04
C LEU A 458 17.17 4.73 -15.06
N CYS A 459 16.93 4.94 -16.36
CA CYS A 459 17.93 4.69 -17.41
C CYS A 459 19.06 5.71 -17.41
N SER A 460 18.78 7.00 -17.19
CA SER A 460 19.81 8.03 -17.05
C SER A 460 20.65 7.85 -15.78
N SER A 461 20.05 7.38 -14.68
CA SER A 461 20.78 6.92 -13.48
C SER A 461 21.72 5.73 -13.74
N LEU A 462 21.55 4.98 -14.83
CA LEU A 462 22.48 3.92 -15.26
C LEU A 462 23.54 4.44 -16.25
N ALA A 463 23.26 5.52 -16.97
CA ALA A 463 24.14 6.09 -18.01
C ALA A 463 25.16 7.12 -17.49
N ALA A 464 24.96 7.68 -16.29
CA ALA A 464 25.74 8.82 -15.76
C ALA A 464 27.16 8.50 -15.25
N ALA A 465 27.83 7.46 -15.77
CA ALA A 465 29.18 7.04 -15.38
C ALA A 465 30.00 6.60 -16.61
N PRO A 466 31.34 6.79 -16.62
CA PRO A 466 32.16 6.58 -17.81
C PRO A 466 32.28 5.10 -18.23
N GLU A 467 32.51 4.87 -19.52
CA GLU A 467 32.67 3.53 -20.11
C GLU A 467 33.77 2.72 -19.40
N VAL A 468 33.37 1.73 -18.60
CA VAL A 468 34.30 0.70 -18.10
C VAL A 468 34.59 -0.25 -19.26
N SER A 469 35.79 -0.15 -19.84
CA SER A 469 36.20 -0.95 -20.99
C SER A 469 36.22 -2.45 -20.64
N VAL A 470 35.27 -3.21 -21.19
CA VAL A 470 35.13 -4.66 -20.96
C VAL A 470 36.22 -5.43 -21.70
N MET A 471 37.41 -5.51 -21.08
CA MET A 471 38.41 -6.54 -21.40
C MET A 471 39.36 -6.81 -20.22
N GLU A 472 38.89 -7.57 -19.23
CA GLU A 472 39.72 -8.58 -18.54
C GLU A 472 38.81 -9.58 -17.79
N THR A 473 39.21 -10.85 -17.71
CA THR A 473 38.40 -11.95 -17.16
C THR A 473 38.66 -12.17 -15.66
N PRO A 474 37.69 -11.95 -14.75
CA PRO A 474 37.90 -12.12 -13.31
C PRO A 474 37.87 -13.61 -12.92
N THR A 475 39.03 -14.27 -12.95
CA THR A 475 39.19 -15.64 -12.41
C THR A 475 39.38 -15.62 -10.89
N ARG A 476 38.51 -14.91 -10.16
CA ARG A 476 38.43 -14.87 -8.69
C ARG A 476 37.14 -14.18 -8.26
N VAL A 477 36.48 -14.69 -7.21
CA VAL A 477 35.40 -13.96 -6.55
C VAL A 477 36.02 -12.86 -5.68
N GLU A 478 35.78 -11.61 -6.06
CA GLU A 478 35.95 -10.42 -5.22
C GLU A 478 34.58 -9.77 -5.01
N PRO A 479 34.33 -9.09 -3.87
CA PRO A 479 33.01 -8.55 -3.54
C PRO A 479 32.65 -7.37 -4.46
N VAL A 480 31.52 -7.50 -5.16
CA VAL A 480 30.94 -6.43 -6.00
C VAL A 480 30.60 -5.22 -5.13
N ALA A 481 30.97 -4.02 -5.58
CA ALA A 481 30.74 -2.77 -4.84
C ALA A 481 29.23 -2.45 -4.72
N GLN A 482 28.85 -1.82 -3.60
CA GLN A 482 27.44 -1.57 -3.26
C GLN A 482 26.72 -0.64 -4.26
N GLU A 483 27.45 0.30 -4.87
CA GLU A 483 26.93 1.12 -5.97
C GLU A 483 26.57 0.27 -7.20
N ASP A 484 27.35 -0.75 -7.51
CA ASP A 484 27.11 -1.63 -8.66
C ASP A 484 25.98 -2.62 -8.38
N LYS A 485 25.87 -3.15 -7.16
CA LYS A 485 24.66 -3.88 -6.71
C LYS A 485 23.39 -3.04 -6.89
N THR A 486 23.47 -1.74 -6.63
CA THR A 486 22.35 -0.80 -6.81
C THR A 486 21.99 -0.61 -8.29
N LYS A 487 22.98 -0.44 -9.18
CA LYS A 487 22.77 -0.34 -10.64
C LYS A 487 22.15 -1.63 -11.19
N LEU A 488 22.66 -2.79 -10.79
CA LEU A 488 22.18 -4.08 -11.27
C LEU A 488 20.74 -4.38 -10.80
N LEU A 489 20.37 -4.05 -9.57
CA LEU A 489 18.97 -4.21 -9.12
C LEU A 489 18.01 -3.21 -9.79
N LYS A 490 18.46 -1.98 -10.11
CA LYS A 490 17.69 -1.05 -10.98
C LYS A 490 17.47 -1.64 -12.38
N ALA A 491 18.50 -2.27 -12.97
CA ALA A 491 18.38 -2.91 -14.28
C ALA A 491 17.41 -4.11 -14.26
N ALA A 492 17.45 -4.95 -13.22
CA ALA A 492 16.49 -6.05 -13.04
C ALA A 492 15.04 -5.55 -12.84
N PHE A 493 14.85 -4.44 -12.12
CA PHE A 493 13.55 -3.81 -12.00
C PHE A 493 13.02 -3.28 -13.35
N LEU A 494 13.88 -2.69 -14.18
CA LEU A 494 13.51 -2.27 -15.54
C LEU A 494 13.17 -3.46 -16.46
N GLN A 495 13.88 -4.59 -16.36
CA GLN A 495 13.52 -5.83 -17.06
C GLN A 495 12.12 -6.32 -16.66
N PHE A 496 11.84 -6.38 -15.35
CA PHE A 496 10.52 -6.74 -14.83
C PHE A 496 9.41 -5.80 -15.34
N CYS A 497 9.62 -4.48 -15.34
CA CYS A 497 8.65 -3.50 -15.83
C CYS A 497 8.39 -3.59 -17.35
N ARG A 498 9.32 -4.19 -18.11
CA ARG A 498 9.16 -4.56 -19.53
C ARG A 498 8.58 -5.97 -19.73
N ASN A 499 8.06 -6.59 -18.67
CA ASN A 499 7.52 -7.96 -18.58
C ASN A 499 8.57 -9.10 -18.72
N ASP A 500 9.86 -8.81 -18.67
CA ASP A 500 10.92 -9.85 -18.62
C ASP A 500 11.23 -10.26 -17.17
N LEU A 501 10.31 -11.03 -16.59
CA LEU A 501 10.48 -11.63 -15.26
C LEU A 501 11.66 -12.62 -15.21
N VAL A 502 12.02 -13.25 -16.34
CA VAL A 502 13.08 -14.28 -16.37
C VAL A 502 14.47 -13.63 -16.37
N GLY A 503 14.69 -12.60 -17.19
CA GLY A 503 15.90 -11.79 -17.14
C GLY A 503 16.08 -11.14 -15.76
N ALA A 504 15.02 -10.55 -15.22
CA ALA A 504 15.04 -9.95 -13.89
C ALA A 504 15.44 -10.97 -12.80
N GLN A 505 14.89 -12.19 -12.82
CA GLN A 505 15.26 -13.24 -11.88
C GLN A 505 16.73 -13.67 -12.03
N MET A 506 17.22 -13.90 -13.25
CA MET A 506 18.62 -14.30 -13.47
C MET A 506 19.61 -13.26 -12.92
N VAL A 507 19.36 -11.97 -13.17
CA VAL A 507 20.20 -10.87 -12.65
C VAL A 507 20.16 -10.84 -11.12
N ILE A 508 19.03 -11.18 -10.48
CA ILE A 508 18.90 -11.16 -9.03
C ILE A 508 19.52 -12.40 -8.37
N ASP A 509 19.42 -13.57 -9.00
CA ASP A 509 20.10 -14.79 -8.58
C ASP A 509 21.65 -14.64 -8.67
N GLU A 510 22.14 -13.76 -9.55
CA GLU A 510 23.57 -13.39 -9.66
C GLU A 510 24.03 -12.39 -8.58
N ILE A 511 23.24 -11.34 -8.28
CA ILE A 511 23.61 -10.34 -7.25
C ILE A 511 23.43 -10.88 -5.83
N PHE A 512 22.36 -11.65 -5.60
CA PHE A 512 21.86 -12.06 -4.28
C PHE A 512 21.55 -13.58 -4.29
N PRO A 513 22.57 -14.47 -4.32
CA PRO A 513 22.35 -15.92 -4.37
C PRO A 513 21.53 -16.43 -3.18
N ALA A 514 20.86 -17.57 -3.35
CA ALA A 514 19.96 -18.14 -2.33
C ALA A 514 20.69 -18.75 -1.10
N ASP A 515 21.96 -19.12 -1.26
CA ASP A 515 22.80 -19.76 -0.22
C ASP A 515 23.76 -18.77 0.49
N GLY A 516 23.54 -17.45 0.33
CA GLY A 516 24.42 -16.39 0.85
C GLY A 516 24.51 -16.30 2.38
N ASP A 517 25.69 -15.92 2.89
CA ASP A 517 25.93 -15.72 4.32
C ASP A 517 25.21 -14.47 4.84
N GLY A 518 24.84 -14.47 6.13
CA GLY A 518 23.93 -13.50 6.74
C GLY A 518 24.38 -12.02 6.77
N GLU A 519 25.57 -11.68 6.25
CA GLU A 519 26.00 -10.29 6.05
C GLU A 519 25.36 -9.68 4.78
N GLU A 520 24.99 -10.48 3.77
CA GLU A 520 24.38 -10.02 2.51
C GLU A 520 23.00 -9.35 2.70
N GLY A 521 22.28 -9.69 3.78
CA GLY A 521 20.97 -9.11 4.08
C GLY A 521 21.01 -7.60 4.33
N ALA A 522 22.08 -7.09 4.95
CA ALA A 522 22.24 -5.66 5.22
C ALA A 522 22.52 -4.86 3.94
N ASP A 523 23.25 -5.45 2.99
CA ASP A 523 23.44 -4.89 1.65
C ASP A 523 22.11 -4.81 0.89
N LEU A 524 21.34 -5.91 0.87
CA LEU A 524 20.01 -5.95 0.24
C LEU A 524 19.06 -4.91 0.85
N ASP A 525 18.97 -4.84 2.17
CA ASP A 525 18.15 -3.86 2.90
C ASP A 525 18.52 -2.42 2.51
N SER A 526 19.81 -2.11 2.42
CA SER A 526 20.30 -0.78 2.04
C SER A 526 20.02 -0.45 0.58
N VAL A 527 20.25 -1.39 -0.35
CA VAL A 527 20.02 -1.19 -1.79
C VAL A 527 18.52 -1.03 -2.10
N VAL A 528 17.66 -1.87 -1.52
CA VAL A 528 16.20 -1.77 -1.68
C VAL A 528 15.67 -0.48 -1.04
N THR A 529 16.23 -0.05 0.09
CA THR A 529 15.91 1.26 0.69
C THR A 529 16.30 2.41 -0.22
N GLN A 530 17.49 2.39 -0.82
CA GLN A 530 17.96 3.46 -1.70
C GLN A 530 17.11 3.57 -2.97
N ILE A 531 16.81 2.46 -3.65
CA ILE A 531 15.96 2.49 -4.85
C ILE A 531 14.55 3.02 -4.51
N ASN A 532 13.99 2.65 -3.36
CA ASN A 532 12.70 3.19 -2.92
C ASN A 532 12.76 4.62 -2.35
N LEU A 533 13.95 5.15 -2.04
CA LEU A 533 14.14 6.57 -1.80
C LEU A 533 14.17 7.31 -3.15
N ASP A 534 15.01 6.86 -4.07
CA ASP A 534 15.17 7.41 -5.42
C ASP A 534 13.81 7.54 -6.13
N LEU A 535 13.00 6.48 -6.15
CA LEU A 535 11.67 6.48 -6.78
C LEU A 535 10.66 7.46 -6.15
N VAL A 536 10.83 7.78 -4.86
CA VAL A 536 9.87 8.58 -4.08
C VAL A 536 10.30 10.05 -4.02
N ASP A 537 11.60 10.32 -4.07
CA ASP A 537 12.18 11.66 -4.15
C ASP A 537 12.57 12.06 -5.60
N ASP A 538 12.20 11.25 -6.60
CA ASP A 538 12.54 11.42 -8.03
C ASP A 538 12.16 12.79 -8.63
N TYR A 539 12.89 13.17 -9.68
CA TYR A 539 12.62 14.34 -10.50
C TYR A 539 11.48 14.05 -11.49
N PRO A 540 10.51 14.97 -11.66
CA PRO A 540 9.42 14.74 -12.58
C PRO A 540 9.83 15.08 -14.02
N ALA A 541 10.47 14.12 -14.71
CA ALA A 541 10.98 14.32 -16.07
C ALA A 541 9.90 14.68 -17.11
N SER A 542 8.61 14.45 -16.82
CA SER A 542 7.46 14.95 -17.61
C SER A 542 7.27 16.49 -17.57
N ASP A 543 7.99 17.21 -16.72
CA ASP A 543 7.84 18.65 -16.49
C ASP A 543 9.10 19.42 -16.97
N PRO A 544 9.07 20.05 -18.17
CA PRO A 544 10.25 20.65 -18.79
C PRO A 544 10.80 21.88 -18.05
N ARG A 545 10.17 22.32 -16.95
CA ARG A 545 10.74 23.33 -16.05
C ARG A 545 11.91 22.78 -15.22
N TRP A 546 11.99 21.46 -15.06
CA TRP A 546 13.11 20.79 -14.37
C TRP A 546 14.31 20.54 -15.30
N ALA A 547 14.20 20.81 -16.60
CA ALA A 547 15.29 20.67 -17.57
C ALA A 547 16.47 21.64 -17.31
N GLU A 548 16.26 22.74 -16.56
CA GLU A 548 17.37 23.59 -16.08
C GLU A 548 18.11 23.01 -14.85
N SER A 549 17.58 21.94 -14.24
CA SER A 549 18.17 21.20 -13.12
C SER A 549 18.65 19.79 -13.48
N VAL A 550 18.41 19.35 -14.71
CA VAL A 550 19.06 18.22 -15.37
C VAL A 550 20.22 18.79 -16.21
N PRO A 551 21.34 18.06 -16.43
CA PRO A 551 22.38 18.53 -17.34
C PRO A 551 21.89 18.63 -18.80
N ASP A 552 21.93 19.86 -19.33
CA ASP A 552 21.71 20.32 -20.71
C ASP A 552 20.27 20.41 -21.30
N GLU A 553 20.11 21.42 -22.18
CA GLU A 553 19.03 21.73 -23.14
C GLU A 553 17.64 22.27 -22.67
N SER A 554 17.65 23.52 -22.20
CA SER A 554 16.73 24.64 -22.57
C SER A 554 15.17 24.52 -22.55
N ALA A 555 14.57 25.28 -21.62
CA ALA A 555 13.50 26.29 -21.87
C ALA A 555 12.01 25.89 -22.12
N GLY A 556 11.33 25.47 -21.05
CA GLY A 556 10.31 26.32 -20.37
C GLY A 556 8.88 26.49 -20.94
N PHE A 557 7.89 25.91 -20.24
CA PHE A 557 6.45 26.24 -20.34
C PHE A 557 5.75 26.25 -18.95
N PRO A 558 4.69 27.06 -18.71
CA PRO A 558 4.06 27.18 -17.37
C PRO A 558 2.67 26.51 -17.23
N LEU A 559 2.57 25.38 -16.51
CA LEU A 559 1.30 24.73 -16.13
C LEU A 559 1.34 24.15 -14.68
N THR A 560 1.69 24.98 -13.70
CA THR A 560 2.13 24.56 -12.34
C THR A 560 1.16 23.76 -11.46
N SER A 561 -0.16 23.73 -11.74
CA SER A 561 -1.16 23.29 -10.76
C SER A 561 -1.58 21.81 -10.85
N LEU A 562 -1.62 21.26 -12.07
CA LEU A 562 -2.07 19.89 -12.36
C LEU A 562 -0.93 18.87 -12.29
N ILE A 563 0.28 19.23 -12.75
CA ILE A 563 1.37 18.28 -12.94
C ILE A 563 1.78 17.63 -11.61
N ILE A 564 1.94 18.41 -10.53
CA ILE A 564 2.40 17.89 -9.22
C ILE A 564 1.47 16.80 -8.64
N LEU A 565 0.16 16.85 -8.87
CA LEU A 565 -0.72 15.79 -8.37
C LEU A 565 -0.47 14.48 -9.14
N HIS A 566 -0.32 14.56 -10.46
CA HIS A 566 -0.01 13.41 -11.30
C HIS A 566 1.37 12.82 -10.99
N GLN A 567 2.39 13.67 -10.76
CA GLN A 567 3.73 13.25 -10.30
C GLN A 567 3.66 12.40 -9.02
N LEU A 568 2.82 12.79 -8.05
CA LEU A 568 2.64 12.02 -6.80
C LEU A 568 1.87 10.70 -7.04
N GLU A 569 0.87 10.70 -7.93
CA GLU A 569 0.19 9.48 -8.37
C GLU A 569 1.15 8.51 -9.09
N ASP A 570 2.03 9.02 -9.95
CA ASP A 570 3.00 8.24 -10.71
C ASP A 570 4.09 7.65 -9.81
N LYS A 571 4.63 8.42 -8.87
CA LYS A 571 5.51 7.90 -7.81
C LYS A 571 4.84 6.80 -6.97
N MET A 572 3.54 6.91 -6.70
CA MET A 572 2.76 5.86 -6.02
C MET A 572 2.56 4.61 -6.90
N LYS A 573 2.36 4.75 -8.22
CA LYS A 573 2.35 3.62 -9.16
C LYS A 573 3.71 2.92 -9.21
N ALA A 574 4.80 3.68 -9.35
CA ALA A 574 6.17 3.16 -9.41
C ALA A 574 6.57 2.43 -8.11
N HIS A 575 6.23 2.99 -6.94
CA HIS A 575 6.36 2.29 -5.66
C HIS A 575 5.57 0.98 -5.64
N GLY A 576 4.32 0.98 -6.12
CA GLY A 576 3.50 -0.22 -6.25
C GLY A 576 4.16 -1.29 -7.13
N CYS A 577 4.66 -0.90 -8.31
CA CYS A 577 5.38 -1.80 -9.23
C CYS A 577 6.66 -2.35 -8.59
N PHE A 578 7.39 -1.54 -7.83
CA PHE A 578 8.59 -1.97 -7.10
C PHE A 578 8.26 -2.95 -5.96
N MET A 579 7.14 -2.75 -5.25
CA MET A 579 6.65 -3.72 -4.27
C MET A 579 6.21 -5.04 -4.93
N ASP A 580 5.51 -4.99 -6.06
CA ASP A 580 5.08 -6.18 -6.80
C ASP A 580 6.28 -6.94 -7.41
N PHE A 581 7.34 -6.24 -7.82
CA PHE A 581 8.64 -6.80 -8.21
C PHE A 581 9.32 -7.54 -7.05
N LEU A 582 9.50 -6.88 -5.90
CA LEU A 582 10.10 -7.48 -4.70
C LEU A 582 9.32 -8.71 -4.20
N LEU A 583 8.00 -8.72 -4.39
CA LEU A 583 7.12 -9.85 -4.08
C LEU A 583 7.28 -11.01 -5.08
N GLN A 584 7.24 -10.74 -6.39
CA GLN A 584 7.27 -11.79 -7.42
C GLN A 584 8.62 -12.49 -7.53
N VAL A 585 9.72 -11.77 -7.27
CA VAL A 585 11.08 -12.32 -7.21
C VAL A 585 11.36 -13.01 -5.85
N GLY A 586 10.56 -12.74 -4.82
CA GLY A 586 10.77 -13.27 -3.47
C GLY A 586 11.87 -12.55 -2.65
N LEU A 587 12.30 -11.35 -3.07
CA LEU A 587 13.22 -10.52 -2.30
C LEU A 587 12.58 -9.97 -1.01
N LEU A 588 11.26 -9.74 -0.99
CA LEU A 588 10.59 -9.14 0.18
C LEU A 588 10.74 -9.98 1.46
N ASP A 589 10.66 -11.32 1.34
CA ASP A 589 10.83 -12.25 2.48
C ASP A 589 12.30 -12.34 2.98
N ARG A 590 13.26 -11.79 2.22
CA ARG A 590 14.69 -11.73 2.58
C ARG A 590 15.09 -10.44 3.29
N LEU A 591 14.21 -9.43 3.30
CA LEU A 591 14.48 -8.14 3.96
C LEU A 591 14.55 -8.28 5.49
N GLY A 592 15.55 -7.66 6.09
CA GLY A 592 15.82 -7.66 7.51
C GLY A 592 15.42 -6.35 8.17
N GLN A 593 16.40 -5.48 8.41
CA GLN A 593 16.22 -4.23 9.15
C GLN A 593 17.22 -3.14 8.74
N VAL A 594 16.73 -1.91 8.69
CA VAL A 594 17.48 -0.70 8.37
C VAL A 594 17.38 0.30 9.53
N THR A 595 18.39 1.17 9.69
CA THR A 595 18.38 2.18 10.77
C THR A 595 17.62 3.43 10.35
N VAL A 596 16.46 3.66 10.96
CA VAL A 596 15.56 4.79 10.70
C VAL A 596 15.47 5.64 11.97
N ARG A 597 15.69 6.96 11.86
CA ARG A 597 15.64 7.89 13.02
C ARG A 597 16.51 7.44 14.22
N SER A 598 17.70 6.89 13.94
CA SER A 598 18.62 6.32 14.93
C SER A 598 18.10 5.08 15.70
N SER A 599 17.11 4.38 15.14
CA SER A 599 16.56 3.13 15.68
C SER A 599 16.44 2.06 14.57
N PRO A 600 16.66 0.77 14.85
CA PRO A 600 16.41 -0.28 13.86
C PRO A 600 14.90 -0.41 13.57
N MET A 601 14.54 -0.57 12.30
CA MET A 601 13.18 -0.82 11.83
C MET A 601 13.21 -1.89 10.72
N ALA A 602 12.23 -2.80 10.69
CA ALA A 602 12.13 -3.78 9.60
C ALA A 602 11.95 -3.07 8.25
N THR A 603 12.73 -3.40 7.24
CA THR A 603 12.85 -2.61 6.00
C THR A 603 11.50 -2.51 5.26
N ARG A 604 10.72 -3.59 5.24
CA ARG A 604 9.33 -3.63 4.74
C ARG A 604 8.42 -2.52 5.31
N LEU A 605 8.66 -2.08 6.55
CA LEU A 605 7.89 -1.02 7.23
C LEU A 605 8.38 0.38 6.86
N LEU A 606 9.65 0.53 6.47
CA LEU A 606 10.14 1.77 5.86
C LEU A 606 9.58 1.95 4.44
N LEU A 607 9.47 0.86 3.66
CA LEU A 607 8.80 0.89 2.35
C LEU A 607 7.33 1.35 2.50
N CYS A 608 6.61 0.85 3.51
CA CYS A 608 5.28 1.34 3.88
C CYS A 608 5.29 2.82 4.29
N GLU A 609 6.24 3.27 5.11
CA GLU A 609 6.39 4.69 5.50
C GLU A 609 6.55 5.61 4.28
N HIS A 610 7.28 5.19 3.23
CA HIS A 610 7.41 5.99 2.01
C HIS A 610 6.07 6.14 1.26
N ALA A 611 5.29 5.07 1.15
CA ALA A 611 3.97 5.10 0.54
C ALA A 611 2.95 5.92 1.36
N GLU A 612 3.01 5.81 2.70
CA GLU A 612 2.23 6.64 3.62
C GLU A 612 2.53 8.14 3.45
N LYS A 613 3.80 8.51 3.25
CA LYS A 613 4.23 9.89 2.98
C LYS A 613 3.73 10.38 1.62
N LEU A 614 3.74 9.55 0.57
CA LEU A 614 3.13 9.86 -0.72
C LEU A 614 1.63 10.17 -0.59
N GLN A 615 0.88 9.36 0.16
CA GLN A 615 -0.55 9.62 0.42
C GLN A 615 -0.75 10.93 1.21
N ALA A 616 0.06 11.19 2.24
CA ALA A 616 0.03 12.45 2.96
C ALA A 616 0.38 13.66 2.05
N ALA A 617 1.33 13.51 1.12
CA ALA A 617 1.69 14.53 0.15
C ALA A 617 0.55 14.85 -0.83
N MET A 618 -0.18 13.83 -1.33
CA MET A 618 -1.36 14.04 -2.17
C MET A 618 -2.45 14.83 -1.42
N VAL A 619 -2.69 14.51 -0.14
CA VAL A 619 -3.63 15.27 0.70
C VAL A 619 -3.17 16.71 0.89
N LEU A 620 -1.89 16.95 1.22
CA LEU A 620 -1.35 18.31 1.33
C LEU A 620 -1.49 19.09 0.01
N LYS A 621 -1.23 18.45 -1.14
CA LYS A 621 -1.37 19.05 -2.47
C LYS A 621 -2.82 19.40 -2.81
N ASN A 622 -3.79 18.65 -2.29
CA ASN A 622 -5.23 18.93 -2.39
C ASN A 622 -5.70 20.05 -1.45
N TYR A 623 -4.99 20.31 -0.34
CA TYR A 623 -5.23 21.48 0.51
C TYR A 623 -4.48 22.73 0.03
N HIS A 624 -3.32 22.59 -0.60
CA HIS A 624 -2.55 23.66 -1.25
C HIS A 624 -3.35 24.37 -2.35
N SER A 625 -4.25 23.66 -3.06
CA SER A 625 -5.13 24.29 -4.06
C SER A 625 -6.27 25.12 -3.46
N LYS A 626 -6.58 24.96 -2.16
CA LYS A 626 -7.65 25.66 -1.45
C LYS A 626 -7.12 26.80 -0.56
N HIS A 627 -6.04 26.54 0.19
CA HIS A 627 -5.47 27.46 1.18
C HIS A 627 -4.01 27.80 0.83
N ALA A 628 -3.80 28.19 -0.43
CA ALA A 628 -2.47 28.36 -1.03
C ALA A 628 -1.55 29.28 -0.22
N GLU A 629 -2.03 30.39 0.33
CA GLU A 629 -1.18 31.32 1.09
C GLU A 629 -0.54 30.68 2.33
N LEU A 630 -1.35 30.01 3.15
CA LEU A 630 -0.92 29.37 4.39
C LEU A 630 0.10 28.25 4.10
N VAL A 631 -0.23 27.39 3.14
CA VAL A 631 0.62 26.24 2.78
C VAL A 631 1.92 26.69 2.09
N ASN A 632 1.90 27.72 1.23
CA ASN A 632 3.12 28.26 0.63
C ASN A 632 4.04 28.94 1.67
N ARG A 633 3.51 29.59 2.70
CA ARG A 633 4.35 30.13 3.80
C ARG A 633 5.00 28.99 4.59
N ALA A 634 4.23 27.97 5.00
CA ALA A 634 4.77 26.81 5.70
C ALA A 634 5.82 26.05 4.89
N ILE A 635 5.60 25.84 3.58
CA ILE A 635 6.59 25.25 2.66
C ILE A 635 7.85 26.12 2.55
N GLY A 636 7.69 27.45 2.42
CA GLY A 636 8.83 28.38 2.38
C GLY A 636 9.68 28.32 3.65
N SER A 637 9.06 28.23 4.83
CA SER A 637 9.75 28.04 6.11
C SER A 637 10.41 26.66 6.21
N ALA A 638 9.82 25.60 5.66
CA ALA A 638 10.43 24.27 5.64
C ALA A 638 11.73 24.26 4.81
N LEU A 639 11.69 24.78 3.57
CA LEU A 639 12.86 24.84 2.68
C LEU A 639 13.98 25.76 3.21
N GLN A 640 13.62 26.82 3.95
CA GLN A 640 14.61 27.67 4.63
C GLN A 640 15.34 26.91 5.75
N ARG A 641 14.65 26.03 6.49
CA ARG A 641 15.26 25.21 7.56
C ARG A 641 16.22 24.16 7.00
N THR A 642 15.92 23.58 5.82
CA THR A 642 16.81 22.62 5.13
C THR A 642 17.93 23.29 4.32
N ASN A 643 17.93 24.62 4.19
CA ASN A 643 18.78 25.41 3.28
C ASN A 643 18.63 25.02 1.79
N THR A 644 17.48 24.48 1.39
CA THR A 644 17.23 24.08 0.00
C THR A 644 16.99 25.32 -0.87
N ALA A 645 17.90 25.60 -1.81
CA ALA A 645 17.73 26.68 -2.77
C ALA A 645 16.63 26.36 -3.80
N VAL A 646 15.77 27.33 -4.08
CA VAL A 646 14.71 27.21 -5.10
C VAL A 646 15.21 27.82 -6.42
N PRO A 647 15.30 27.05 -7.52
CA PRO A 647 15.67 27.58 -8.83
C PRO A 647 14.66 28.63 -9.34
N PRO A 648 15.08 29.65 -10.12
CA PRO A 648 14.20 30.74 -10.57
C PRO A 648 13.08 30.29 -11.53
N SER A 649 13.22 29.11 -12.13
CA SER A 649 12.27 28.44 -13.03
C SER A 649 11.22 27.57 -12.30
N LEU A 650 11.40 27.33 -11.00
CA LEU A 650 10.55 26.48 -10.17
C LEU A 650 9.92 27.27 -9.00
N THR A 651 8.81 26.77 -8.48
CA THR A 651 8.21 27.29 -7.25
C THR A 651 8.72 26.53 -6.02
N ALA A 652 8.60 27.13 -4.84
CA ALA A 652 8.86 26.45 -3.58
C ALA A 652 8.00 25.17 -3.41
N ALA A 653 6.78 25.15 -3.96
CA ALA A 653 5.94 23.96 -3.94
C ALA A 653 6.49 22.82 -4.83
N ASP A 654 7.03 23.14 -6.02
CA ASP A 654 7.66 22.14 -6.90
C ASP A 654 8.84 21.46 -6.19
N VAL A 655 9.74 22.25 -5.60
CA VAL A 655 10.92 21.74 -4.88
C VAL A 655 10.53 20.93 -3.65
N PHE A 656 9.49 21.34 -2.93
CA PHE A 656 9.02 20.64 -1.73
C PHE A 656 8.27 19.33 -2.02
N PHE A 657 7.45 19.27 -3.07
CA PHE A 657 6.76 18.05 -3.47
C PHE A 657 7.65 17.06 -4.24
N ARG A 658 8.89 17.42 -4.58
CA ARG A 658 9.94 16.46 -4.97
C ARG A 658 10.30 15.54 -3.80
N GLU A 659 10.76 16.10 -2.69
CA GLU A 659 11.32 15.39 -1.53
C GLU A 659 10.21 14.87 -0.57
N VAL A 660 9.40 13.94 -1.07
CA VAL A 660 8.30 13.32 -0.32
C VAL A 660 8.80 12.60 0.94
N SER A 661 10.04 12.11 0.97
CA SER A 661 10.65 11.53 2.19
C SER A 661 10.68 12.50 3.37
N GLN A 662 10.72 13.82 3.09
CA GLN A 662 10.77 14.92 4.07
C GLN A 662 9.42 15.61 4.31
N ILE A 663 8.31 15.10 3.75
CA ILE A 663 6.98 15.76 3.80
C ILE A 663 6.51 16.12 5.22
N SER A 664 6.92 15.37 6.24
CA SER A 664 6.59 15.62 7.65
C SER A 664 7.14 16.93 8.21
N SER A 665 8.16 17.52 7.58
CA SER A 665 8.76 18.80 7.99
C SER A 665 7.78 19.98 7.96
N VAL A 666 6.76 19.93 7.09
CA VAL A 666 5.75 21.01 6.96
C VAL A 666 4.90 21.17 8.22
N PHE A 667 4.74 20.12 9.04
CA PHE A 667 3.84 20.16 10.20
C PHE A 667 4.28 21.20 11.24
N ASP A 668 5.55 21.24 11.61
CA ASP A 668 6.06 22.22 12.57
C ASP A 668 5.98 23.65 12.03
N CYS A 669 6.16 23.82 10.71
CA CYS A 669 6.01 25.11 10.05
C CYS A 669 4.55 25.57 10.00
N LEU A 670 3.58 24.67 9.78
CA LEU A 670 2.15 25.00 9.84
C LEU A 670 1.74 25.49 11.22
N LEU A 671 2.24 24.86 12.30
CA LEU A 671 1.98 25.30 13.67
C LEU A 671 2.63 26.65 14.00
N GLU A 672 3.79 26.98 13.41
CA GLU A 672 4.39 28.30 13.55
C GLU A 672 3.66 29.39 12.75
N GLU A 673 3.10 29.07 11.58
CA GLU A 673 2.19 29.97 10.85
C GLU A 673 0.87 30.20 11.61
N GLU A 674 0.30 29.15 12.22
CA GLU A 674 -0.89 29.25 13.09
C GLU A 674 -0.59 30.14 14.30
N GLU A 675 0.45 29.82 15.06
CA GLU A 675 0.85 30.60 16.23
C GLU A 675 1.16 32.07 15.91
N ARG A 676 1.65 32.37 14.70
CA ARG A 676 1.87 33.75 14.26
C ARG A 676 0.56 34.44 13.90
N SER A 677 -0.28 33.79 13.10
CA SER A 677 -1.61 34.29 12.73
C SER A 677 -2.50 34.56 13.94
N LEU A 678 -2.45 33.69 14.96
CA LEU A 678 -3.16 33.85 16.24
C LEU A 678 -2.69 35.05 17.08
N LYS A 679 -1.47 35.57 16.83
CA LYS A 679 -0.89 36.75 17.51
C LYS A 679 -1.09 38.03 16.69
N GLU A 680 -1.20 37.92 15.37
CA GLU A 680 -1.39 39.05 14.44
C GLU A 680 -2.87 39.43 14.26
N ASN A 681 -3.78 38.46 14.28
CA ASN A 681 -5.22 38.67 14.06
C ASN A 681 -6.01 38.79 15.38
N PRO A 682 -7.03 39.67 15.45
CA PRO A 682 -7.87 39.76 16.64
C PRO A 682 -8.81 38.55 16.76
N VAL A 683 -9.10 38.16 18.00
CA VAL A 683 -9.85 36.95 18.37
C VAL A 683 -11.24 36.86 17.71
N ASP A 684 -11.94 37.99 17.57
CA ASP A 684 -13.27 38.06 16.95
C ASP A 684 -13.25 37.99 15.40
N SER A 685 -12.08 37.77 14.77
CA SER A 685 -11.97 37.71 13.31
C SER A 685 -12.18 36.31 12.74
N VAL A 686 -12.82 36.23 11.58
CA VAL A 686 -13.00 34.98 10.83
C VAL A 686 -11.65 34.31 10.53
N GLN A 687 -10.62 35.11 10.19
CA GLN A 687 -9.28 34.63 9.87
C GLN A 687 -8.57 33.96 11.05
N TRP A 688 -8.81 34.43 12.29
CA TRP A 688 -8.27 33.82 13.51
C TRP A 688 -8.81 32.40 13.71
N ALA A 689 -10.12 32.19 13.52
CA ALA A 689 -10.75 30.86 13.63
C ALA A 689 -10.45 29.96 12.41
N GLU A 690 -10.43 30.53 11.20
CA GLU A 690 -10.22 29.80 9.95
C GLU A 690 -8.83 29.17 9.89
N VAL A 691 -7.77 29.87 10.33
CA VAL A 691 -6.40 29.33 10.29
C VAL A 691 -6.24 28.13 11.21
N VAL A 692 -6.79 28.16 12.43
CA VAL A 692 -6.76 27.01 13.36
C VAL A 692 -7.47 25.80 12.74
N LEU A 693 -8.70 26.00 12.25
CA LEU A 693 -9.47 24.94 11.60
C LEU A 693 -8.75 24.36 10.37
N THR A 694 -8.03 25.20 9.63
CA THR A 694 -7.29 24.83 8.42
C THR A 694 -6.02 24.04 8.73
N VAL A 695 -5.19 24.48 9.68
CA VAL A 695 -3.99 23.71 10.10
C VAL A 695 -4.40 22.39 10.73
N ASN A 696 -5.37 22.40 11.64
CA ASN A 696 -5.86 21.20 12.32
C ASN A 696 -6.42 20.17 11.31
N ILE A 697 -7.23 20.58 10.32
CA ILE A 697 -7.74 19.64 9.31
C ILE A 697 -6.66 19.14 8.35
N ILE A 698 -5.66 19.97 7.97
CA ILE A 698 -4.54 19.53 7.13
C ILE A 698 -3.71 18.46 7.86
N VAL A 699 -3.29 18.72 9.10
CA VAL A 699 -2.51 17.76 9.90
C VAL A 699 -3.31 16.46 10.11
N LYS A 700 -4.61 16.58 10.43
CA LYS A 700 -5.50 15.45 10.67
C LYS A 700 -5.73 14.60 9.41
N ASP A 701 -6.11 15.21 8.27
CA ASP A 701 -6.36 14.47 7.02
C ASP A 701 -5.08 13.81 6.48
N MET A 702 -3.93 14.48 6.54
CA MET A 702 -2.63 13.91 6.09
C MET A 702 -2.27 12.64 6.88
N LEU A 703 -2.42 12.69 8.21
CA LEU A 703 -2.11 11.56 9.08
C LEU A 703 -3.18 10.47 9.01
N GLN A 704 -4.45 10.81 8.78
CA GLN A 704 -5.52 9.84 8.54
C GLN A 704 -5.33 9.08 7.22
N ALA A 705 -4.92 9.74 6.13
CA ALA A 705 -4.64 9.08 4.86
C ALA A 705 -3.45 8.09 4.97
N ALA A 706 -2.39 8.47 5.70
CA ALA A 706 -1.29 7.57 6.04
C ALA A 706 -1.76 6.33 6.83
N GLY A 707 -2.58 6.52 7.88
CA GLY A 707 -3.16 5.42 8.65
C GLY A 707 -4.04 4.49 7.82
N GLN A 708 -4.94 5.06 7.00
CA GLN A 708 -5.84 4.31 6.12
C GLN A 708 -5.06 3.50 5.07
N TYR A 709 -3.98 4.04 4.51
CA TYR A 709 -3.11 3.30 3.59
C TYR A 709 -2.46 2.09 4.29
N ARG A 710 -1.87 2.31 5.48
CA ARG A 710 -1.24 1.25 6.28
C ARG A 710 -2.21 0.11 6.59
N GLU A 711 -3.44 0.43 6.98
CA GLU A 711 -4.49 -0.57 7.26
C GLU A 711 -4.94 -1.29 5.98
N THR A 712 -5.18 -0.56 4.88
CA THR A 712 -5.68 -1.12 3.61
C THR A 712 -4.64 -1.99 2.90
N LYS A 713 -3.35 -1.70 3.06
CA LYS A 713 -2.23 -2.39 2.39
C LYS A 713 -1.38 -3.26 3.33
N ALA A 714 -1.81 -3.48 4.57
CA ALA A 714 -1.07 -4.26 5.58
C ALA A 714 -0.61 -5.66 5.11
N SER A 715 -1.34 -6.29 4.18
CA SER A 715 -0.99 -7.59 3.59
C SER A 715 0.20 -7.54 2.60
N MET A 716 0.42 -6.41 1.92
CA MET A 716 1.50 -6.21 0.95
C MET A 716 2.86 -6.07 1.62
N TYR A 717 2.90 -5.47 2.82
CA TYR A 717 4.13 -5.27 3.61
C TYR A 717 4.28 -6.32 4.72
N ARG A 718 3.72 -7.52 4.55
CA ARG A 718 3.67 -8.58 5.57
C ARG A 718 5.08 -9.08 6.00
N ALA A 719 5.22 -9.53 7.24
CA ALA A 719 6.41 -10.25 7.71
C ALA A 719 6.38 -11.73 7.28
N ALA A 720 7.52 -12.25 6.82
CA ALA A 720 7.69 -13.65 6.42
C ALA A 720 7.33 -14.62 7.57
N GLU A 721 6.71 -15.77 7.26
CA GLU A 721 6.21 -16.71 8.29
C GLU A 721 7.31 -17.40 9.13
N LYS A 722 8.58 -17.19 8.78
CA LYS A 722 9.78 -17.70 9.48
C LYS A 722 10.75 -16.59 9.90
N ALA A 723 10.34 -15.32 9.85
CA ALA A 723 11.18 -14.18 10.19
C ALA A 723 11.70 -14.23 11.64
N ALA A 724 12.85 -13.59 11.86
CA ALA A 724 13.37 -13.35 13.21
C ALA A 724 12.48 -12.36 13.99
N ALA A 725 12.68 -12.27 15.31
CA ALA A 725 11.92 -11.34 16.15
C ALA A 725 12.27 -9.88 15.79
N GLU A 726 11.30 -9.18 15.20
CA GLU A 726 11.45 -7.83 14.65
C GLU A 726 11.82 -6.76 15.71
N PRO A 727 12.41 -5.62 15.28
CA PRO A 727 12.70 -4.49 16.15
C PRO A 727 11.43 -3.70 16.58
N GLU A 728 11.60 -2.78 17.54
CA GLU A 728 10.54 -1.90 18.04
C GLU A 728 9.98 -0.99 16.93
N TYR A 729 8.71 -1.16 16.55
CA TYR A 729 8.11 -0.39 15.46
C TYR A 729 7.57 0.95 15.94
N VAL A 730 8.22 2.03 15.50
CA VAL A 730 7.77 3.42 15.71
C VAL A 730 7.40 4.05 14.35
N PRO A 731 6.12 3.99 13.92
CA PRO A 731 5.70 4.62 12.67
C PRO A 731 5.97 6.13 12.70
N TRP A 732 6.26 6.75 11.55
CA TRP A 732 6.51 8.20 11.47
C TRP A 732 5.33 9.04 11.98
N THR A 733 4.08 8.57 11.80
CA THR A 733 2.86 9.16 12.37
C THR A 733 2.83 9.16 13.91
N ALA A 734 3.77 8.46 14.55
CA ALA A 734 3.98 8.40 15.99
C ALA A 734 5.41 8.79 16.40
N SER A 735 6.17 9.46 15.52
CA SER A 735 7.54 9.91 15.79
C SER A 735 7.60 10.88 16.97
N GLY A 736 8.60 10.70 17.85
CA GLY A 736 8.93 11.62 18.94
C GLY A 736 10.10 12.55 18.60
N GLY A 737 10.44 13.43 19.53
CA GLY A 737 11.55 14.39 19.38
C GLY A 737 11.14 15.71 18.73
N VAL A 738 12.12 16.58 18.45
CA VAL A 738 11.88 17.89 17.82
C VAL A 738 11.39 17.67 16.38
N GLY A 739 10.26 18.28 16.01
CA GLY A 739 9.59 18.04 14.72
C GLY A 739 8.87 16.68 14.58
N GLY A 740 8.93 15.81 15.60
CA GLY A 740 8.21 14.52 15.59
C GLY A 740 6.70 14.69 15.74
N VAL A 741 5.92 13.85 15.06
CA VAL A 741 4.45 13.96 14.96
C VAL A 741 3.75 13.91 16.31
N ARG A 742 4.25 13.13 17.29
CA ARG A 742 3.72 13.18 18.67
C ARG A 742 3.87 14.57 19.28
N THR A 743 5.05 15.18 19.15
CA THR A 743 5.34 16.53 19.64
C THR A 743 4.43 17.57 18.97
N ILE A 744 4.18 17.44 17.66
CA ILE A 744 3.23 18.29 16.93
C ILE A 744 1.82 18.18 17.49
N ILE A 745 1.27 16.96 17.64
CA ILE A 745 -0.10 16.77 18.14
C ILE A 745 -0.23 17.27 19.59
N SER A 746 0.78 17.08 20.44
CA SER A 746 0.80 17.65 21.80
C SER A 746 0.85 19.19 21.80
N ARG A 747 1.63 19.81 20.90
CA ARG A 747 1.65 21.27 20.70
C ARG A 747 0.29 21.79 20.22
N GLN A 748 -0.35 21.09 19.28
CA GLN A 748 -1.69 21.45 18.76
C GLN A 748 -2.78 21.33 19.81
N HIS A 749 -2.76 20.27 20.63
CA HIS A 749 -3.65 20.09 21.78
C HIS A 749 -3.52 21.26 22.77
N GLU A 750 -2.29 21.68 23.07
CA GLU A 750 -2.05 22.85 23.94
C GLU A 750 -2.57 24.16 23.32
N ILE A 751 -2.25 24.44 22.04
CA ILE A 751 -2.71 25.64 21.32
C ILE A 751 -4.24 25.71 21.33
N ILE A 752 -4.92 24.62 20.92
CA ILE A 752 -6.38 24.58 20.84
C ILE A 752 -7.00 24.78 22.22
N LEU A 753 -6.56 24.05 23.25
CA LEU A 753 -7.24 24.10 24.56
C LEU A 753 -6.87 25.33 25.40
N ARG A 754 -5.66 25.89 25.29
CA ARG A 754 -5.25 27.08 26.07
C ARG A 754 -5.55 28.40 25.38
N SER A 755 -5.34 28.48 24.06
CA SER A 755 -5.43 29.75 23.32
C SER A 755 -6.79 29.92 22.64
N VAL A 756 -7.31 28.86 22.02
CA VAL A 756 -8.48 28.96 21.11
C VAL A 756 -9.80 28.67 21.84
N TYR A 757 -9.90 27.54 22.51
CA TYR A 757 -11.13 27.03 23.13
C TYR A 757 -11.80 27.97 24.16
N PRO A 758 -11.07 28.74 25.00
CA PRO A 758 -11.70 29.69 25.92
C PRO A 758 -12.51 30.78 25.22
N HIS A 759 -12.07 31.19 24.02
CA HIS A 759 -12.66 32.28 23.25
C HIS A 759 -13.66 31.80 22.18
N ALA A 760 -13.52 30.56 21.70
CA ALA A 760 -14.40 29.96 20.71
C ALA A 760 -15.87 29.86 21.17
N ASP A 761 -16.80 29.95 20.21
CA ASP A 761 -18.23 29.82 20.45
C ASP A 761 -18.69 28.34 20.47
N SER A 762 -20.01 28.08 20.53
CA SER A 762 -20.49 26.70 20.62
C SER A 762 -20.32 25.87 19.34
N GLU A 763 -20.31 26.50 18.16
CA GLU A 763 -20.17 25.78 16.88
C GLU A 763 -18.69 25.50 16.62
N LEU A 764 -17.83 26.51 16.78
CA LEU A 764 -16.38 26.39 16.64
C LEU A 764 -15.79 25.38 17.65
N ARG A 765 -16.26 25.38 18.91
CA ARG A 765 -15.84 24.37 19.90
C ARG A 765 -16.19 22.94 19.47
N SER A 766 -17.35 22.73 18.84
CA SER A 766 -17.75 21.39 18.37
C SER A 766 -16.81 20.88 17.29
N VAL A 767 -16.50 21.71 16.28
CA VAL A 767 -15.61 21.34 15.17
C VAL A 767 -14.16 21.16 15.65
N LEU A 768 -13.66 22.06 16.51
CA LEU A 768 -12.33 21.93 17.10
C LEU A 768 -12.18 20.65 17.92
N CYS A 769 -13.21 20.26 18.70
CA CYS A 769 -13.21 18.99 19.43
C CYS A 769 -13.20 17.78 18.50
N GLU A 770 -14.02 17.75 17.45
CA GLU A 770 -14.04 16.65 16.47
C GLU A 770 -12.66 16.46 15.82
N GLN A 771 -12.06 17.54 15.34
CA GLN A 771 -10.73 17.51 14.71
C GLN A 771 -9.63 17.10 15.71
N LEU A 772 -9.63 17.67 16.92
CA LEU A 772 -8.65 17.35 17.97
C LEU A 772 -8.77 15.88 18.43
N VAL A 773 -9.99 15.35 18.56
CA VAL A 773 -10.24 13.94 18.90
C VAL A 773 -9.60 13.01 17.86
N ALA A 774 -9.72 13.33 16.57
CA ALA A 774 -9.08 12.55 15.52
C ALA A 774 -7.54 12.62 15.58
N LEU A 775 -6.94 13.75 15.97
CA LEU A 775 -5.49 13.82 16.23
C LEU A 775 -5.08 13.00 17.47
N LEU A 776 -5.86 13.06 18.56
CA LEU A 776 -5.61 12.25 19.75
C LEU A 776 -5.75 10.74 19.47
N ASP A 777 -6.67 10.36 18.58
CA ASP A 777 -6.83 8.98 18.11
C ASP A 777 -5.58 8.48 17.39
N ILE A 778 -5.03 9.28 16.47
CA ILE A 778 -3.75 8.98 15.79
C ILE A 778 -2.60 8.88 16.80
N TYR A 779 -2.52 9.81 17.76
CA TYR A 779 -1.47 9.85 18.78
C TYR A 779 -1.48 8.58 19.66
N LEU A 780 -2.65 8.22 20.19
CA LEU A 780 -2.81 7.06 21.08
C LEU A 780 -2.70 5.74 20.31
N GLY A 781 -3.25 5.65 19.10
CA GLY A 781 -3.02 4.53 18.19
C GLY A 781 -1.54 4.31 17.89
N GLY A 782 -0.77 5.40 17.78
CA GLY A 782 0.68 5.39 17.65
C GLY A 782 1.43 4.77 18.84
N TYR A 783 0.90 4.83 20.06
CA TYR A 783 1.46 4.10 21.21
C TYR A 783 1.02 2.63 21.21
N VAL A 784 -0.24 2.34 20.86
CA VAL A 784 -0.74 0.96 20.78
C VAL A 784 0.07 0.14 19.77
N ALA A 785 0.35 0.68 18.57
CA ALA A 785 1.18 0.00 17.57
C ALA A 785 2.60 -0.32 18.09
N GLN A 786 3.22 0.63 18.80
CA GLN A 786 4.55 0.47 19.39
C GLN A 786 4.55 -0.59 20.50
N LEU A 787 3.57 -0.54 21.41
CA LEU A 787 3.36 -1.55 22.46
C LEU A 787 3.10 -2.94 21.88
N SER A 788 2.28 -3.07 20.84
CA SER A 788 2.03 -4.35 20.17
C SER A 788 3.29 -4.96 19.54
N SER A 789 4.18 -4.15 18.97
CA SER A 789 5.46 -4.66 18.44
C SER A 789 6.35 -5.24 19.55
N LEU A 790 6.38 -4.60 20.73
CA LEU A 790 7.13 -5.08 21.89
C LEU A 790 6.51 -6.35 22.51
N GLN A 791 5.18 -6.49 22.52
CA GLN A 791 4.50 -7.70 23.02
C GLN A 791 4.81 -8.96 22.21
N GLN A 792 5.09 -8.83 20.91
CA GLN A 792 5.46 -9.95 20.04
C GLN A 792 6.91 -10.45 20.30
N ARG A 793 7.73 -9.64 20.98
CA ARG A 793 9.18 -9.84 21.14
C ARG A 793 9.56 -10.63 22.40
N ARG A 794 9.30 -11.94 22.40
CA ARG A 794 9.80 -12.88 23.43
C ARG A 794 11.24 -13.29 23.09
N PRO A 795 12.27 -12.85 23.86
CA PRO A 795 12.53 -13.41 25.20
C PRO A 795 12.45 -12.40 26.36
N PRO A 796 12.41 -12.86 27.63
CA PRO A 796 11.75 -12.16 28.74
C PRO A 796 12.61 -11.14 29.54
N GLY A 797 13.67 -10.60 28.93
CA GLY A 797 14.60 -9.67 29.61
C GLY A 797 14.31 -8.19 29.29
N THR A 798 15.29 -7.55 28.64
CA THR A 798 15.32 -6.11 28.34
C THR A 798 14.09 -5.57 27.60
N SER A 799 13.44 -6.38 26.75
CA SER A 799 12.19 -5.97 26.06
C SER A 799 11.03 -5.73 27.02
N GLN A 800 10.97 -6.44 28.16
CA GLN A 800 9.88 -6.28 29.14
C GLN A 800 10.04 -4.99 29.94
N GLU A 801 11.27 -4.62 30.31
CA GLU A 801 11.55 -3.32 30.96
C GLU A 801 11.17 -2.16 30.03
N ARG A 802 11.53 -2.27 28.74
CA ARG A 802 11.14 -1.31 27.70
C ARG A 802 9.62 -1.22 27.55
N TYR A 803 8.93 -2.37 27.44
CA TYR A 803 7.47 -2.41 27.40
C TYR A 803 6.83 -1.72 28.62
N ASN A 804 7.23 -2.10 29.84
CA ASN A 804 6.69 -1.53 31.08
C ASN A 804 6.91 -0.01 31.15
N SER A 805 8.08 0.48 30.70
CA SER A 805 8.38 1.92 30.65
C SER A 805 7.46 2.67 29.69
N LEU A 806 7.17 2.08 28.52
CA LEU A 806 6.31 2.65 27.49
C LEU A 806 4.83 2.57 27.86
N GLU A 807 4.40 1.52 28.56
CA GLU A 807 3.03 1.36 29.07
C GLU A 807 2.72 2.38 30.18
N MET A 808 3.70 2.69 31.03
CA MET A 808 3.62 3.78 32.00
C MET A 808 3.58 5.17 31.32
N GLU A 809 4.47 5.42 30.33
CA GLU A 809 4.44 6.67 29.55
C GLU A 809 3.10 6.86 28.83
N TYR A 810 2.64 5.82 28.13
CA TYR A 810 1.34 5.80 27.44
C TYR A 810 0.18 6.09 28.40
N SER A 811 0.14 5.43 29.56
CA SER A 811 -0.91 5.63 30.56
C SER A 811 -0.92 7.07 31.10
N GLN A 812 0.26 7.64 31.36
CA GLN A 812 0.40 9.04 31.76
C GLN A 812 -0.07 9.98 30.64
N ARG A 813 0.44 9.85 29.40
CA ARG A 813 0.08 10.73 28.27
C ARG A 813 -1.41 10.64 27.91
N ARG A 814 -2.01 9.44 27.98
CA ARG A 814 -3.44 9.24 27.76
C ARG A 814 -4.28 10.01 28.79
N SER A 815 -3.89 9.96 30.07
CA SER A 815 -4.53 10.74 31.13
C SER A 815 -4.34 12.26 30.93
N GLU A 816 -3.12 12.71 30.64
CA GLU A 816 -2.78 14.13 30.39
C GLU A 816 -3.58 14.74 29.21
N LEU A 817 -3.82 13.96 28.15
CA LEU A 817 -4.53 14.44 26.95
C LEU A 817 -6.06 14.38 27.07
N LEU A 818 -6.60 13.40 27.81
CA LEU A 818 -8.05 13.22 27.97
C LEU A 818 -8.65 14.03 29.13
N THR A 819 -7.91 14.25 30.23
CA THR A 819 -8.42 14.97 31.41
C THR A 819 -8.91 16.39 31.08
N PRO A 820 -8.20 17.22 30.29
CA PRO A 820 -8.70 18.56 29.93
C PRO A 820 -10.02 18.53 29.15
N LEU A 821 -10.23 17.54 28.27
CA LEU A 821 -11.50 17.39 27.53
C LEU A 821 -12.64 16.95 28.46
N LEU A 822 -12.34 16.21 29.54
CA LEU A 822 -13.29 15.84 30.58
C LEU A 822 -13.70 17.07 31.41
N GLU A 823 -12.73 17.87 31.86
CA GLU A 823 -12.98 19.12 32.60
C GLU A 823 -13.78 20.15 31.79
N LEU A 824 -13.59 20.19 30.47
CA LEU A 824 -14.35 21.03 29.54
C LEU A 824 -15.73 20.44 29.16
N GLY A 825 -16.13 19.32 29.77
CA GLY A 825 -17.47 18.73 29.65
C GLY A 825 -17.75 17.97 28.34
N GLN A 826 -16.73 17.63 27.56
CA GLN A 826 -16.87 17.02 26.23
C GLN A 826 -17.09 15.49 26.29
N TYR A 827 -18.05 15.06 27.13
CA TYR A 827 -18.26 13.68 27.55
C TYR A 827 -18.51 12.67 26.41
N GLN A 828 -19.09 13.09 25.28
CA GLN A 828 -19.28 12.20 24.12
C GLN A 828 -17.92 11.81 23.49
N TRP A 829 -17.07 12.80 23.28
CA TRP A 829 -15.76 12.67 22.66
C TRP A 829 -14.75 11.97 23.57
N VAL A 830 -14.69 12.37 24.84
CA VAL A 830 -13.85 11.76 25.87
C VAL A 830 -14.15 10.27 25.99
N ALA A 831 -15.43 9.90 26.01
CA ALA A 831 -15.82 8.51 26.08
C ALA A 831 -15.41 7.70 24.84
N ALA A 832 -15.55 8.25 23.62
CA ALA A 832 -15.17 7.52 22.41
C ALA A 832 -13.67 7.12 22.43
N LEU A 833 -12.79 8.03 22.85
CA LEU A 833 -11.37 7.75 23.02
C LEU A 833 -11.11 6.82 24.21
N ALA A 834 -11.68 7.08 25.38
CA ALA A 834 -11.45 6.28 26.58
C ALA A 834 -12.04 4.84 26.47
N GLU A 835 -13.12 4.65 25.71
CA GLU A 835 -13.66 3.32 25.36
C GLU A 835 -12.76 2.59 24.34
N LYS A 836 -12.19 3.28 23.34
CA LYS A 836 -11.28 2.67 22.35
C LYS A 836 -9.94 2.28 22.96
N TYR A 837 -9.39 3.16 23.81
CA TYR A 837 -8.05 3.00 24.41
C TYR A 837 -8.08 2.42 25.83
N CYS A 838 -9.25 1.98 26.31
CA CYS A 838 -9.47 1.34 27.61
C CYS A 838 -8.92 2.17 28.79
N ASP A 839 -9.23 3.47 28.83
CA ASP A 839 -8.93 4.32 29.99
C ASP A 839 -10.05 4.25 31.04
N PHE A 840 -9.91 3.32 31.97
CA PHE A 840 -10.96 3.07 32.94
C PHE A 840 -11.11 4.19 33.98
N ASP A 841 -10.05 4.95 34.29
CA ASP A 841 -10.16 6.08 35.23
C ASP A 841 -11.01 7.20 34.61
N ILE A 842 -10.72 7.60 33.37
CA ILE A 842 -11.50 8.61 32.64
C ILE A 842 -12.96 8.17 32.45
N LEU A 843 -13.22 6.89 32.11
CA LEU A 843 -14.58 6.37 31.98
C LEU A 843 -15.37 6.42 33.31
N VAL A 844 -14.74 6.06 34.43
CA VAL A 844 -15.36 6.08 35.76
C VAL A 844 -15.56 7.51 36.25
N GLN A 845 -14.56 8.39 36.10
CA GLN A 845 -14.66 9.81 36.43
C GLN A 845 -15.81 10.48 35.67
N MET A 846 -15.92 10.26 34.36
CA MET A 846 -17.03 10.77 33.55
C MET A 846 -18.40 10.26 34.03
N CYS A 847 -18.54 8.97 34.28
CA CYS A 847 -19.82 8.41 34.75
C CYS A 847 -20.20 8.96 36.14
N GLU A 848 -19.23 9.26 37.00
CA GLU A 848 -19.46 9.86 38.32
C GLU A 848 -19.69 11.37 38.30
N GLN A 849 -19.13 12.11 37.33
CA GLN A 849 -19.43 13.54 37.12
C GLN A 849 -20.83 13.74 36.51
N THR A 850 -21.27 12.82 35.65
CA THR A 850 -22.60 12.85 35.01
C THR A 850 -23.68 12.06 35.77
N ASP A 851 -23.30 11.41 36.88
CA ASP A 851 -24.04 10.38 37.64
C ASP A 851 -24.77 9.33 36.77
N ASN A 852 -24.20 9.02 35.61
CA ASN A 852 -24.80 8.15 34.61
C ASN A 852 -24.55 6.67 34.91
N GLN A 853 -25.29 6.16 35.90
CA GLN A 853 -25.16 4.79 36.41
C GLN A 853 -25.48 3.72 35.34
N SER A 854 -26.33 4.00 34.33
CA SER A 854 -26.60 3.04 33.25
C SER A 854 -25.42 2.91 32.28
N ARG A 855 -24.70 4.00 31.99
CA ARG A 855 -23.46 3.96 31.20
C ARG A 855 -22.34 3.22 31.94
N LEU A 856 -22.23 3.41 33.26
CA LEU A 856 -21.28 2.67 34.10
C LEU A 856 -21.55 1.15 34.07
N GLN A 857 -22.82 0.74 34.22
CA GLN A 857 -23.22 -0.67 34.10
C GLN A 857 -22.94 -1.25 32.72
N HIS A 858 -23.12 -0.47 31.64
CA HIS A 858 -22.76 -0.89 30.29
C HIS A 858 -21.25 -1.16 30.16
N TYR A 859 -20.39 -0.34 30.76
CA TYR A 859 -18.94 -0.58 30.76
C TYR A 859 -18.52 -1.80 31.58
N MET A 860 -19.14 -2.04 32.73
CA MET A 860 -18.90 -3.26 33.52
C MET A 860 -19.26 -4.54 32.75
N ALA A 861 -20.24 -4.49 31.85
CA ALA A 861 -20.56 -5.59 30.93
C ALA A 861 -19.62 -5.65 29.71
N LYS A 862 -19.30 -4.50 29.09
CA LYS A 862 -18.47 -4.39 27.88
C LYS A 862 -17.00 -4.77 28.12
N PHE A 863 -16.46 -4.48 29.30
CA PHE A 863 -15.06 -4.70 29.67
C PHE A 863 -14.91 -5.74 30.78
N ALA A 864 -15.84 -6.70 30.87
CA ALA A 864 -15.84 -7.75 31.89
C ALA A 864 -14.54 -8.58 31.90
N ASP A 865 -14.08 -9.02 30.71
CA ASP A 865 -12.85 -9.81 30.53
C ASP A 865 -11.57 -9.03 30.87
N GLN A 866 -11.66 -7.69 30.96
CA GLN A 866 -10.55 -6.79 31.30
C GLN A 866 -10.57 -6.34 32.77
N ASN A 867 -11.40 -6.99 33.61
CA ASN A 867 -11.53 -6.71 35.04
C ASN A 867 -11.97 -5.27 35.39
N PHE A 868 -12.74 -4.60 34.51
CA PHE A 868 -13.24 -3.23 34.75
C PHE A 868 -14.00 -3.09 36.09
N ALA A 869 -14.74 -4.11 36.50
CA ALA A 869 -15.45 -4.11 37.78
C ALA A 869 -14.47 -4.04 38.98
N ASP A 870 -13.38 -4.80 38.96
CA ASP A 870 -12.35 -4.78 40.01
C ASP A 870 -11.63 -3.41 40.06
N PHE A 871 -11.34 -2.82 38.89
CA PHE A 871 -10.82 -1.46 38.80
C PHE A 871 -11.79 -0.43 39.42
N LEU A 872 -13.08 -0.49 39.08
CA LEU A 872 -14.11 0.39 39.66
C LEU A 872 -14.20 0.23 41.19
N PHE A 873 -14.08 -1.00 41.71
CA PHE A 873 -14.14 -1.25 43.14
C PHE A 873 -12.93 -0.69 43.89
N ARG A 874 -11.71 -0.82 43.32
CA ARG A 874 -10.50 -0.13 43.81
C ARG A 874 -10.68 1.39 43.80
N TRP A 875 -11.15 1.94 42.69
CA TRP A 875 -11.38 3.38 42.53
C TRP A 875 -12.37 3.92 43.57
N TYR A 876 -13.50 3.23 43.81
CA TYR A 876 -14.44 3.62 44.87
C TYR A 876 -13.84 3.48 46.29
N MET A 877 -12.93 2.53 46.53
CA MET A 877 -12.19 2.43 47.80
C MET A 877 -11.23 3.61 47.99
N GLU A 878 -10.43 3.94 46.98
CA GLU A 878 -9.43 5.02 46.99
C GLU A 878 -10.08 6.40 47.13
N LYS A 879 -11.15 6.69 46.37
CA LYS A 879 -11.91 7.95 46.49
C LYS A 879 -12.85 7.96 47.71
N GLY A 880 -12.80 6.95 48.59
CA GLY A 880 -13.60 6.87 49.83
C GLY A 880 -15.10 6.62 49.64
N LYS A 881 -15.57 6.37 48.42
CA LYS A 881 -16.98 6.21 48.01
C LYS A 881 -17.57 4.83 48.40
N ARG A 882 -17.29 4.36 49.62
CA ARG A 882 -17.71 3.04 50.13
C ARG A 882 -19.23 2.79 50.08
N GLY A 883 -20.04 3.86 50.14
CA GLY A 883 -21.49 3.76 49.94
C GLY A 883 -21.87 3.27 48.54
N LYS A 884 -21.30 3.87 47.48
CA LYS A 884 -21.52 3.43 46.10
C LYS A 884 -20.93 2.03 45.85
N LEU A 885 -19.79 1.69 46.47
CA LEU A 885 -19.21 0.35 46.40
C LEU A 885 -20.14 -0.75 46.91
N LEU A 886 -20.88 -0.49 48.00
CA LEU A 886 -21.77 -1.49 48.62
C LEU A 886 -23.19 -1.51 48.03
N SER A 887 -23.58 -0.48 47.27
CA SER A 887 -24.90 -0.39 46.62
C SER A 887 -24.88 -0.83 45.15
N GLN A 888 -24.01 -1.79 44.78
CA GLN A 888 -23.90 -2.27 43.40
C GLN A 888 -25.05 -3.23 43.03
N PRO A 889 -25.50 -3.25 41.76
CA PRO A 889 -26.52 -4.18 41.27
C PRO A 889 -26.24 -5.67 41.53
N ALA A 890 -27.31 -6.45 41.71
CA ALA A 890 -27.27 -7.88 42.01
C ALA A 890 -26.40 -8.72 41.05
N ALA A 891 -26.36 -8.36 39.76
CA ALA A 891 -25.55 -9.03 38.75
C ALA A 891 -24.03 -8.98 39.03
N GLN A 892 -23.57 -8.05 39.87
CA GLN A 892 -22.15 -7.81 40.18
C GLN A 892 -21.78 -8.26 41.60
N HIS A 893 -22.75 -8.75 42.39
CA HIS A 893 -22.56 -9.17 43.78
C HIS A 893 -21.51 -10.26 43.94
N GLN A 894 -21.36 -11.16 42.95
CA GLN A 894 -20.31 -12.18 42.94
C GLN A 894 -18.90 -11.59 42.78
N GLN A 895 -18.70 -10.68 41.81
CA GLN A 895 -17.42 -10.00 41.59
C GLN A 895 -17.04 -9.14 42.79
N LEU A 896 -18.00 -8.42 43.37
CA LEU A 896 -17.81 -7.61 44.58
C LEU A 896 -17.50 -8.48 45.80
N SER A 897 -18.10 -9.66 45.92
CA SER A 897 -17.76 -10.64 46.98
C SER A 897 -16.30 -11.11 46.86
N SER A 898 -15.83 -11.46 45.66
CA SER A 898 -14.42 -11.81 45.45
C SER A 898 -13.45 -10.66 45.77
N PHE A 899 -13.75 -9.42 45.35
CA PHE A 899 -12.94 -8.25 45.68
C PHE A 899 -12.85 -8.01 47.20
N LEU A 900 -13.99 -8.11 47.90
CA LEU A 900 -14.06 -7.88 49.34
C LEU A 900 -13.42 -8.98 50.20
N GLN A 901 -12.94 -10.09 49.63
CA GLN A 901 -12.12 -11.08 50.36
C GLN A 901 -10.81 -10.45 50.88
N ALA A 902 -10.20 -9.55 50.10
CA ALA A 902 -9.03 -8.76 50.53
C ALA A 902 -9.38 -7.65 51.54
N HIS A 903 -10.68 -7.38 51.75
CA HIS A 903 -11.20 -6.30 52.57
C HIS A 903 -12.25 -6.80 53.58
N GLN A 904 -11.88 -7.82 54.35
CA GLN A 904 -12.73 -8.51 55.35
C GLN A 904 -13.48 -7.57 56.32
N HIS A 905 -12.94 -6.38 56.60
CA HIS A 905 -13.59 -5.37 57.44
C HIS A 905 -14.83 -4.71 56.81
N LEU A 906 -15.08 -4.93 55.51
CA LEU A 906 -16.24 -4.45 54.75
C LEU A 906 -17.10 -5.58 54.15
N SER A 907 -16.55 -6.80 53.99
CA SER A 907 -17.26 -7.93 53.34
C SER A 907 -18.61 -8.24 54.00
N TRP A 908 -18.72 -8.09 55.31
CA TRP A 908 -19.95 -8.32 56.06
C TRP A 908 -21.11 -7.39 55.68
N LEU A 909 -20.84 -6.12 55.33
CA LEU A 909 -21.86 -5.18 54.86
C LEU A 909 -22.45 -5.64 53.53
N HIS A 910 -21.59 -6.17 52.65
CA HIS A 910 -22.02 -6.77 51.39
C HIS A 910 -22.82 -8.04 51.66
N HIS A 911 -22.35 -8.94 52.53
CA HIS A 911 -23.06 -10.19 52.83
C HIS A 911 -24.48 -9.96 53.39
N ILE A 912 -24.69 -8.95 54.25
CA ILE A 912 -26.04 -8.53 54.71
C ILE A 912 -26.94 -8.08 53.54
N HIS A 913 -26.36 -7.53 52.47
CA HIS A 913 -27.11 -7.08 51.29
C HIS A 913 -27.38 -8.20 50.26
N VAL A 914 -26.47 -9.19 50.14
CA VAL A 914 -26.60 -10.30 49.18
C VAL A 914 -27.44 -11.46 49.72
N THR A 915 -27.27 -11.84 51.00
CA THR A 915 -27.84 -13.08 51.53
C THR A 915 -28.72 -12.86 52.76
N GLU A 916 -29.98 -13.33 52.66
CA GLU A 916 -30.90 -13.48 53.81
C GLU A 916 -30.35 -14.43 54.89
N LYS A 917 -29.30 -15.21 54.57
CA LYS A 917 -28.61 -16.12 55.49
C LYS A 917 -27.16 -15.72 55.63
N THR A 918 -26.83 -15.10 56.77
CA THR A 918 -25.51 -14.50 57.06
C THR A 918 -24.63 -15.47 57.84
N HIS A 919 -24.20 -16.56 57.19
CA HIS A 919 -23.29 -17.58 57.75
C HIS A 919 -21.83 -17.11 57.94
N TYR A 920 -21.61 -15.89 58.43
CA TYR A 920 -20.28 -15.39 58.76
C TYR A 920 -20.29 -14.59 60.06
N PHE A 921 -19.57 -15.13 61.05
CA PHE A 921 -19.14 -14.38 62.22
C PHE A 921 -18.48 -13.07 61.77
N LEU A 922 -18.93 -11.94 62.33
CA LEU A 922 -18.26 -10.67 62.10
C LEU A 922 -16.80 -10.74 62.56
N PRO A 923 -15.89 -9.89 62.03
CA PRO A 923 -14.51 -9.75 62.52
C PRO A 923 -14.41 -9.18 63.96
N ALA A 924 -15.47 -9.30 64.76
CA ALA A 924 -15.50 -9.03 66.19
C ALA A 924 -14.40 -9.78 66.95
N ASN A 925 -14.06 -11.01 66.55
CA ASN A 925 -12.95 -11.76 67.17
C ASN A 925 -11.61 -11.04 67.00
N MET A 926 -11.36 -10.50 65.80
CA MET A 926 -10.15 -9.74 65.45
C MET A 926 -10.11 -8.33 66.06
N GLU A 927 -11.24 -7.80 66.54
CA GLU A 927 -11.28 -6.47 67.18
C GLU A 927 -10.79 -6.54 68.63
N THR A 928 -9.57 -6.08 68.87
CA THR A 928 -8.96 -5.96 70.21
C THR A 928 -8.65 -4.51 70.59
N ARG A 929 -8.69 -3.57 69.63
CA ARG A 929 -8.21 -2.19 69.82
C ARG A 929 -9.24 -1.27 70.46
N TYR A 930 -10.53 -1.54 70.28
CA TYR A 930 -11.62 -0.73 70.85
C TYR A 930 -12.73 -1.61 71.44
N PHE A 931 -12.88 -1.57 72.77
CA PHE A 931 -13.88 -2.35 73.50
C PHE A 931 -15.31 -2.09 73.02
N VAL A 932 -15.72 -0.82 72.92
CA VAL A 932 -17.06 -0.44 72.43
C VAL A 932 -17.31 -0.96 71.02
N LYS A 933 -16.30 -0.93 70.14
CA LYS A 933 -16.40 -1.46 68.77
C LYS A 933 -16.58 -2.99 68.76
N LYS A 934 -15.87 -3.73 69.63
CA LYS A 934 -16.05 -5.18 69.78
C LYS A 934 -17.47 -5.52 70.25
N LYS A 935 -17.98 -4.79 71.26
CA LYS A 935 -19.36 -4.90 71.74
C LYS A 935 -20.39 -4.64 70.64
N THR A 936 -20.22 -3.56 69.86
CA THR A 936 -21.08 -3.25 68.71
C THR A 936 -21.03 -4.34 67.63
N LEU A 937 -19.84 -4.86 67.31
CA LEU A 937 -19.71 -5.95 66.33
C LEU A 937 -20.34 -7.25 66.82
N LEU A 938 -20.23 -7.63 68.10
CA LEU A 938 -20.93 -8.82 68.62
C LEU A 938 -22.45 -8.63 68.65
N ALA A 939 -22.93 -7.45 69.05
CA ALA A 939 -24.36 -7.12 69.01
C ALA A 939 -24.92 -7.18 67.58
N LEU A 940 -24.19 -6.67 66.59
CA LEU A 940 -24.54 -6.82 65.17
C LEU A 940 -24.52 -8.29 64.74
N SER A 941 -23.52 -9.07 65.16
CA SER A 941 -23.39 -10.50 64.80
C SER A 941 -24.55 -11.33 65.35
N LYS A 942 -25.02 -10.95 66.55
CA LYS A 942 -26.20 -11.51 67.21
C LYS A 942 -27.50 -11.13 66.49
N LEU A 943 -27.66 -9.88 66.09
CA LEU A 943 -28.81 -9.42 65.32
C LEU A 943 -28.87 -10.08 63.92
N THR A 944 -27.73 -10.29 63.25
CA THR A 944 -27.69 -11.00 61.97
C THR A 944 -27.97 -12.49 62.12
N ALA A 945 -27.44 -13.14 63.17
CA ALA A 945 -27.74 -14.55 63.45
C ALA A 945 -29.23 -14.75 63.77
N LEU A 946 -29.82 -13.92 64.65
CA LEU A 946 -31.25 -13.95 65.00
C LEU A 946 -32.19 -13.58 63.85
N ALA A 947 -31.69 -12.90 62.81
CA ALA A 947 -32.43 -12.60 61.59
C ALA A 947 -32.31 -13.71 60.52
N SER A 948 -31.61 -14.81 60.81
CA SER A 948 -31.37 -15.93 59.89
C SER A 948 -31.96 -17.24 60.45
N ASP A 949 -32.15 -18.24 59.58
CA ASP A 949 -32.68 -19.57 59.96
C ASP A 949 -31.68 -20.45 60.77
N LEU A 950 -30.80 -19.84 61.57
CA LEU A 950 -29.81 -20.54 62.39
C LEU A 950 -30.39 -21.02 63.73
N PRO A 951 -29.92 -22.15 64.29
CA PRO A 951 -30.25 -22.53 65.66
C PRO A 951 -29.67 -21.52 66.67
N GLU A 952 -30.43 -21.17 67.72
CA GLU A 952 -30.01 -20.22 68.76
C GLU A 952 -28.79 -20.67 69.60
N ASP A 953 -28.31 -21.90 69.38
CA ASP A 953 -27.21 -22.51 70.14
C ASP A 953 -25.81 -22.30 69.52
N GLU A 954 -25.69 -21.89 68.25
CA GLU A 954 -24.39 -21.48 67.67
C GLU A 954 -23.98 -20.04 68.06
N LEU A 955 -24.85 -19.31 68.76
CA LEU A 955 -24.54 -17.96 69.22
C LEU A 955 -23.54 -17.99 70.41
N ASN A 956 -22.42 -17.29 70.26
CA ASN A 956 -21.26 -17.35 71.17
C ASN A 956 -21.47 -16.64 72.53
N LYS A 957 -22.39 -17.18 73.34
CA LYS A 957 -22.87 -16.65 74.64
C LYS A 957 -21.72 -16.44 75.65
N GLU A 958 -20.66 -17.22 75.58
CA GLU A 958 -19.47 -17.12 76.45
C GLU A 958 -18.69 -15.81 76.23
N GLN A 959 -18.63 -15.35 74.98
CA GLN A 959 -17.92 -14.12 74.64
C GLN A 959 -18.71 -12.86 75.04
N GLU A 960 -20.05 -12.95 75.11
CA GLU A 960 -20.88 -11.91 75.74
C GLU A 960 -20.66 -11.86 77.26
N ARG A 961 -20.53 -13.02 77.93
CA ARG A 961 -20.20 -13.09 79.36
C ARG A 961 -18.86 -12.41 79.64
N PHE A 962 -17.79 -12.79 78.95
CA PHE A 962 -16.47 -12.17 79.13
C PHE A 962 -16.51 -10.64 79.05
N LEU A 963 -17.16 -10.08 78.01
CA LEU A 963 -17.23 -8.62 77.86
C LEU A 963 -18.09 -7.92 78.91
N LEU A 964 -19.03 -8.63 79.57
CA LEU A 964 -19.78 -8.08 80.70
C LEU A 964 -18.88 -7.75 81.89
N HIS A 965 -17.78 -8.48 82.09
CA HIS A 965 -16.80 -8.15 83.13
C HIS A 965 -16.06 -6.84 82.82
N GLN A 966 -15.81 -6.49 81.56
CA GLN A 966 -15.25 -5.18 81.20
C GLN A 966 -16.33 -4.07 81.21
N GLU A 967 -17.56 -4.34 80.77
CA GLU A 967 -18.69 -3.39 80.78
C GLU A 967 -19.05 -2.95 82.21
N THR A 968 -18.94 -3.86 83.20
CA THR A 968 -19.35 -3.62 84.58
C THR A 968 -18.23 -3.13 85.52
N LEU A 969 -17.13 -2.62 84.94
CA LEU A 969 -16.07 -1.94 85.71
C LEU A 969 -16.61 -0.67 86.39
N PRO A 970 -16.26 -0.37 87.65
CA PRO A 970 -16.72 0.83 88.33
C PRO A 970 -16.26 2.11 87.63
N ARG A 971 -17.20 3.04 87.34
CA ARG A 971 -16.86 4.32 86.67
C ARG A 971 -15.86 5.17 87.45
N GLN A 972 -15.94 5.15 88.79
CA GLN A 972 -15.00 5.83 89.67
C GLN A 972 -13.56 5.31 89.50
N LEU A 973 -13.39 4.00 89.32
CA LEU A 973 -12.09 3.39 89.03
C LEU A 973 -11.57 3.83 87.65
N LEU A 974 -12.42 3.89 86.63
CA LEU A 974 -12.03 4.37 85.30
C LEU A 974 -11.61 5.85 85.33
N GLU A 975 -12.31 6.69 86.10
CA GLU A 975 -11.96 8.09 86.34
C GLU A 975 -10.62 8.22 87.09
N GLU A 976 -10.39 7.47 88.16
CA GLU A 976 -9.11 7.47 88.90
C GLU A 976 -7.94 6.93 88.04
N LYS A 977 -8.20 5.96 87.15
CA LYS A 977 -7.22 5.43 86.19
C LYS A 977 -7.08 6.26 84.91
N GLN A 978 -7.82 7.37 84.77
CA GLN A 978 -7.86 8.24 83.58
C GLN A 978 -8.22 7.49 82.28
N GLN A 979 -8.98 6.39 82.37
CA GLN A 979 -9.40 5.59 81.22
C GLN A 979 -10.75 6.09 80.68
N ASN A 980 -10.76 6.52 79.41
CA ASN A 980 -12.01 6.85 78.72
C ASN A 980 -12.71 5.55 78.24
N PRO A 981 -13.95 5.25 78.70
CA PRO A 981 -14.66 4.02 78.34
C PRO A 981 -14.95 3.90 76.85
N ASP A 982 -15.12 5.01 76.12
CA ASP A 982 -15.43 5.00 74.68
C ASP A 982 -14.22 4.60 73.82
N THR A 983 -13.00 4.81 74.32
CA THR A 983 -11.75 4.58 73.59
C THR A 983 -10.85 3.52 74.21
N MET A 984 -11.27 2.86 75.29
CA MET A 984 -10.45 1.84 75.95
C MET A 984 -10.26 0.60 75.05
N PRO A 985 -9.08 -0.06 75.09
CA PRO A 985 -8.85 -1.32 74.38
C PRO A 985 -9.65 -2.47 75.01
N LEU A 986 -9.72 -3.60 74.32
CA LEU A 986 -10.10 -4.86 74.96
C LEU A 986 -9.02 -5.22 76.00
N LEU A 987 -9.43 -5.56 77.21
CA LEU A 987 -8.52 -5.99 78.28
C LEU A 987 -8.52 -7.52 78.36
N SER A 988 -7.36 -8.12 78.69
CA SER A 988 -7.26 -9.55 79.01
C SER A 988 -7.90 -9.85 80.36
N ALA A 989 -8.20 -11.14 80.62
CA ALA A 989 -8.73 -11.58 81.91
C ALA A 989 -7.83 -11.14 83.08
N HIS A 990 -6.52 -11.33 82.95
CA HIS A 990 -5.52 -10.87 83.92
C HIS A 990 -5.59 -9.36 84.21
N ASN A 991 -5.70 -8.52 83.18
CA ASN A 991 -5.79 -7.06 83.35
C ASN A 991 -7.12 -6.64 83.98
N LEU A 992 -8.22 -7.35 83.69
CA LEU A 992 -9.52 -7.11 84.33
C LEU A 992 -9.51 -7.54 85.80
N ILE A 993 -8.89 -8.68 86.14
CA ILE A 993 -8.67 -9.13 87.52
C ILE A 993 -7.90 -8.06 88.30
N GLN A 994 -6.77 -7.59 87.78
CA GLN A 994 -5.98 -6.54 88.42
C GLN A 994 -6.78 -5.25 88.65
N LEU A 995 -7.62 -4.82 87.70
CA LEU A 995 -8.48 -3.64 87.88
C LEU A 995 -9.56 -3.84 88.94
N TYR A 996 -10.24 -4.99 88.98
CA TYR A 996 -11.26 -5.25 90.01
C TYR A 996 -10.69 -5.26 91.42
N VAL A 997 -9.45 -5.75 91.55
CA VAL A 997 -8.83 -6.14 92.82
C VAL A 997 -7.82 -5.09 93.33
N CYS A 998 -7.42 -4.10 92.51
CA CYS A 998 -6.43 -3.08 92.90
C CYS A 998 -6.90 -2.17 94.05
N ASP A 999 -5.95 -1.60 94.81
CA ASP A 999 -6.20 -0.66 95.91
C ASP A 999 -7.05 0.56 95.47
N ASP A 1000 -6.94 0.99 94.22
CA ASP A 1000 -7.71 2.12 93.65
C ASP A 1000 -9.21 1.82 93.42
N ASN A 1001 -9.66 0.55 93.44
CA ASN A 1001 -11.09 0.24 93.44
C ASN A 1001 -11.68 0.44 94.84
N ARG A 1002 -11.80 1.71 95.27
CA ARG A 1002 -12.22 2.09 96.64
C ARG A 1002 -13.60 1.58 97.05
N GLY A 1003 -14.44 1.21 96.08
CA GLY A 1003 -15.78 0.66 96.28
C GLY A 1003 -15.88 -0.86 96.11
N ALA A 1004 -14.74 -1.57 96.00
CA ALA A 1004 -14.70 -3.02 95.81
C ALA A 1004 -15.51 -3.76 96.87
N ASN A 1005 -16.38 -4.66 96.42
CA ASN A 1005 -17.30 -5.44 97.24
C ASN A 1005 -17.30 -6.91 96.78
N GLU A 1006 -18.11 -7.75 97.41
CA GLU A 1006 -18.13 -9.20 97.14
C GLU A 1006 -18.46 -9.58 95.68
N TYR A 1007 -19.11 -8.69 94.92
CA TYR A 1007 -19.39 -8.92 93.49
C TYR A 1007 -18.16 -8.64 92.62
N ASP A 1008 -17.34 -7.64 92.95
CA ASP A 1008 -16.14 -7.30 92.16
C ASP A 1008 -15.04 -8.36 92.34
N PHE A 1009 -14.84 -8.86 93.57
CA PHE A 1009 -13.96 -10.00 93.81
C PHE A 1009 -14.51 -11.31 93.21
N LYS A 1010 -15.84 -11.52 93.22
CA LYS A 1010 -16.46 -12.67 92.53
C LYS A 1010 -16.24 -12.60 91.02
N LYS A 1011 -16.45 -11.44 90.38
CA LYS A 1011 -16.11 -11.24 88.95
C LYS A 1011 -14.64 -11.52 88.65
N ALA A 1012 -13.71 -11.21 89.57
CA ALA A 1012 -12.29 -11.50 89.40
C ALA A 1012 -11.99 -13.01 89.47
N LEU A 1013 -12.67 -13.75 90.36
CA LEU A 1013 -12.61 -15.21 90.39
C LEU A 1013 -13.23 -15.84 89.12
N ASP A 1014 -14.35 -15.30 88.63
CA ASP A 1014 -15.02 -15.76 87.41
C ASP A 1014 -14.17 -15.51 86.15
N LEU A 1015 -13.34 -14.46 86.16
CA LEU A 1015 -12.38 -14.18 85.09
C LEU A 1015 -11.23 -15.20 85.02
N LEU A 1016 -10.98 -16.01 86.05
CA LEU A 1016 -9.96 -17.06 86.01
C LEU A 1016 -10.27 -18.11 84.93
N GLU A 1017 -11.55 -18.36 84.62
CA GLU A 1017 -11.98 -19.27 83.54
C GLU A 1017 -11.60 -18.76 82.13
N TYR A 1018 -11.21 -17.49 82.01
CA TYR A 1018 -10.88 -16.82 80.75
C TYR A 1018 -9.38 -16.42 80.66
N VAL A 1019 -8.54 -16.88 81.60
CA VAL A 1019 -7.08 -16.77 81.48
C VAL A 1019 -6.58 -17.86 80.53
N SER A 1020 -5.76 -17.51 79.54
CA SER A 1020 -5.28 -18.48 78.55
C SER A 1020 -4.01 -19.18 79.02
N GLU A 1021 -3.78 -20.41 78.54
CA GLU A 1021 -2.50 -21.11 78.74
C GLU A 1021 -1.31 -20.34 78.14
N GLU A 1022 -1.57 -19.45 77.16
CA GLU A 1022 -0.56 -18.60 76.52
C GLU A 1022 -0.17 -17.36 77.36
N ASP A 1023 -1.00 -16.91 78.31
CA ASP A 1023 -0.69 -15.77 79.19
C ASP A 1023 0.48 -16.06 80.15
N ALA A 1024 0.85 -17.33 80.34
CA ALA A 1024 1.92 -17.82 81.21
C ALA A 1024 1.83 -17.38 82.69
N VAL A 1025 0.63 -17.00 83.15
CA VAL A 1025 0.36 -16.67 84.56
C VAL A 1025 -0.19 -17.88 85.30
N ASP A 1026 0.35 -18.15 86.48
CA ASP A 1026 -0.15 -19.18 87.39
C ASP A 1026 -1.54 -18.80 87.94
N ILE A 1027 -2.54 -19.63 87.63
CA ILE A 1027 -3.95 -19.44 88.00
C ILE A 1027 -4.14 -19.56 89.52
N ASP A 1028 -3.41 -20.44 90.20
CA ASP A 1028 -3.54 -20.61 91.65
C ASP A 1028 -2.80 -19.47 92.39
N SER A 1029 -1.70 -18.96 91.83
CA SER A 1029 -1.06 -17.71 92.30
C SER A 1029 -1.99 -16.50 92.16
N LEU A 1030 -2.68 -16.34 91.00
CA LEU A 1030 -3.71 -15.30 90.81
C LEU A 1030 -4.86 -15.46 91.80
N LYS A 1031 -5.32 -16.68 92.03
CA LYS A 1031 -6.38 -16.99 93.01
C LYS A 1031 -5.96 -16.62 94.43
N CYS A 1032 -4.72 -16.92 94.82
CA CYS A 1032 -4.12 -16.43 96.07
C CYS A 1032 -4.11 -14.90 96.13
N GLU A 1033 -3.69 -14.22 95.07
CA GLU A 1033 -3.68 -12.74 95.00
C GLU A 1033 -5.08 -12.14 95.23
N ILE A 1034 -6.11 -12.68 94.56
CA ILE A 1034 -7.51 -12.24 94.67
C ILE A 1034 -8.01 -12.41 96.11
N PHE A 1035 -7.81 -13.58 96.74
CA PHE A 1035 -8.23 -13.83 98.11
C PHE A 1035 -7.42 -13.02 99.15
N SER A 1036 -6.10 -12.85 98.96
CA SER A 1036 -5.26 -12.00 99.80
C SER A 1036 -5.75 -10.55 99.80
N LYS A 1037 -6.10 -10.01 98.62
CA LYS A 1037 -6.57 -8.63 98.49
C LYS A 1037 -8.03 -8.47 98.96
N ALA A 1038 -8.87 -9.50 98.85
CA ALA A 1038 -10.19 -9.51 99.50
C ALA A 1038 -10.05 -9.42 101.02
N LEU A 1039 -9.24 -10.30 101.62
CA LEU A 1039 -8.95 -10.27 103.06
C LEU A 1039 -8.32 -8.95 103.51
N ARG A 1040 -7.49 -8.29 102.68
CA ARG A 1040 -6.91 -6.98 102.98
C ARG A 1040 -7.90 -5.80 102.92
N ARG A 1041 -9.07 -5.95 102.29
CA ARG A 1041 -10.14 -4.92 102.33
C ARG A 1041 -10.97 -4.97 103.62
N ASP A 1042 -11.07 -6.12 104.25
CA ASP A 1042 -11.85 -6.34 105.47
C ASP A 1042 -11.11 -5.86 106.73
N ASP A 1043 -11.83 -5.21 107.67
CA ASP A 1043 -11.21 -4.64 108.89
C ASP A 1043 -11.10 -5.64 110.05
N TRP A 1044 -10.10 -6.52 109.95
CA TRP A 1044 -9.65 -7.41 111.02
C TRP A 1044 -8.90 -6.70 112.17
N SER A 1045 -9.13 -5.40 112.40
CA SER A 1045 -8.62 -4.66 113.57
C SER A 1045 -9.69 -4.29 114.59
N SER A 1046 -10.96 -4.43 114.25
CA SER A 1046 -12.12 -4.03 115.07
C SER A 1046 -12.56 -5.06 116.12
N ALA A 1047 -12.22 -6.34 115.92
CA ALA A 1047 -12.60 -7.42 116.82
C ALA A 1047 -11.63 -7.52 118.03
N ASP A 1048 -12.10 -7.06 119.20
CA ASP A 1048 -11.52 -7.49 120.48
C ASP A 1048 -11.69 -9.02 120.61
N GLY A 1049 -10.66 -9.71 121.10
CA GLY A 1049 -10.53 -11.18 121.03
C GLY A 1049 -11.48 -12.02 121.90
N ASN A 1050 -12.68 -11.51 122.19
CA ASN A 1050 -13.80 -12.21 122.83
C ASN A 1050 -14.95 -12.53 121.86
N ASP A 1051 -15.01 -11.89 120.68
CA ASP A 1051 -16.09 -12.11 119.72
C ASP A 1051 -15.99 -13.48 119.03
N ASP A 1052 -17.14 -14.03 118.62
CA ASP A 1052 -17.20 -15.29 117.87
C ASP A 1052 -16.53 -15.11 116.49
N PRO A 1053 -15.52 -15.92 116.12
CA PRO A 1053 -14.79 -15.76 114.86
C PRO A 1053 -15.67 -15.94 113.61
N LEU A 1054 -16.86 -16.54 113.73
CA LEU A 1054 -17.81 -16.69 112.63
C LEU A 1054 -18.75 -15.48 112.51
N GLU A 1055 -19.27 -14.95 113.64
CA GLU A 1055 -20.08 -13.72 113.61
C GLU A 1055 -19.23 -12.47 113.30
N ALA A 1056 -18.00 -12.39 113.81
CA ALA A 1056 -17.07 -11.28 113.51
C ALA A 1056 -16.66 -11.24 112.02
N ALA A 1057 -16.56 -12.41 111.37
CA ALA A 1057 -16.24 -12.51 109.94
C ALA A 1057 -17.48 -12.44 109.02
N LYS A 1058 -18.70 -12.53 109.56
CA LYS A 1058 -19.96 -12.68 108.82
C LYS A 1058 -20.25 -11.58 107.80
N ASP A 1059 -19.88 -10.35 108.13
CA ASP A 1059 -20.04 -9.18 107.25
C ASP A 1059 -18.83 -8.91 106.34
N SER A 1060 -17.76 -9.71 106.44
CA SER A 1060 -16.57 -9.59 105.60
C SER A 1060 -16.86 -9.90 104.12
N ILE A 1061 -16.16 -9.21 103.23
CA ILE A 1061 -16.12 -9.47 101.79
C ILE A 1061 -15.68 -10.92 101.55
N PHE A 1062 -14.67 -11.40 102.28
CA PHE A 1062 -14.18 -12.78 102.19
C PHE A 1062 -15.29 -13.82 102.44
N VAL A 1063 -16.03 -13.73 103.57
CA VAL A 1063 -17.13 -14.67 103.86
C VAL A 1063 -18.30 -14.52 102.88
N LYS A 1064 -18.59 -13.30 102.42
CA LYS A 1064 -19.61 -13.05 101.39
C LYS A 1064 -19.25 -13.69 100.04
N ILE A 1065 -17.97 -13.80 99.69
CA ILE A 1065 -17.51 -14.57 98.53
C ILE A 1065 -17.70 -16.08 98.76
N LEU A 1066 -17.30 -16.62 99.93
CA LEU A 1066 -17.50 -18.05 100.25
C LEU A 1066 -18.97 -18.46 100.16
N LEU A 1067 -19.88 -17.65 100.72
CA LEU A 1067 -21.32 -17.88 100.66
C LEU A 1067 -21.87 -17.88 99.22
N LYS A 1068 -21.32 -17.04 98.33
CA LYS A 1068 -21.68 -17.04 96.89
C LYS A 1068 -21.19 -18.29 96.17
N LEU A 1069 -19.94 -18.70 96.39
CA LEU A 1069 -19.38 -19.92 95.80
C LEU A 1069 -20.17 -21.18 96.23
N ILE A 1070 -20.60 -21.25 97.49
CA ILE A 1070 -21.50 -22.31 97.98
C ILE A 1070 -22.87 -22.26 97.28
N GLN A 1071 -23.47 -21.08 97.12
CA GLN A 1071 -24.77 -20.91 96.44
C GLN A 1071 -24.73 -21.30 94.95
N GLU A 1072 -23.57 -21.15 94.30
CA GLU A 1072 -23.34 -21.55 92.91
C GLU A 1072 -22.90 -23.02 92.77
N GLY A 1073 -22.69 -23.73 93.88
CA GLY A 1073 -22.33 -25.16 93.89
C GLY A 1073 -20.84 -25.46 93.66
N VAL A 1074 -19.97 -24.45 93.74
CA VAL A 1074 -18.52 -24.59 93.52
C VAL A 1074 -17.87 -25.27 94.75
N PRO A 1075 -17.22 -26.44 94.61
CA PRO A 1075 -16.66 -27.19 95.74
C PRO A 1075 -15.42 -26.49 96.33
N LEU A 1076 -15.61 -25.84 97.49
CA LEU A 1076 -14.58 -25.04 98.18
C LEU A 1076 -13.32 -25.84 98.51
N GLN A 1077 -13.44 -27.14 98.79
CA GLN A 1077 -12.30 -28.02 99.13
C GLN A 1077 -11.28 -28.17 97.99
N THR A 1078 -11.71 -28.01 96.73
CA THR A 1078 -10.84 -27.99 95.54
C THR A 1078 -10.70 -26.59 94.93
N TYR A 1079 -11.51 -25.62 95.35
CA TYR A 1079 -11.49 -24.28 94.78
C TYR A 1079 -10.70 -23.26 95.60
N LEU A 1080 -10.59 -23.40 96.93
CA LEU A 1080 -9.81 -22.50 97.77
C LEU A 1080 -8.31 -22.88 97.80
N PRO A 1081 -7.37 -21.90 97.84
CA PRO A 1081 -5.97 -22.17 98.12
C PRO A 1081 -5.75 -22.74 99.54
N ASP A 1082 -4.61 -23.40 99.78
CA ASP A 1082 -4.21 -23.78 101.14
C ASP A 1082 -4.06 -22.51 101.99
N VAL A 1083 -4.59 -22.57 103.22
CA VAL A 1083 -4.50 -21.47 104.19
C VAL A 1083 -3.04 -21.08 104.47
N LYS A 1084 -2.10 -22.02 104.33
CA LYS A 1084 -0.65 -21.74 104.44
C LYS A 1084 -0.17 -20.81 103.34
N ASP A 1085 -0.45 -21.15 102.09
CA ASP A 1085 0.03 -20.40 100.92
C ASP A 1085 -0.57 -18.98 100.91
N LEU A 1086 -1.84 -18.87 101.30
CA LEU A 1086 -2.50 -17.59 101.50
C LEU A 1086 -1.85 -16.77 102.64
N LEU A 1087 -1.55 -17.41 103.78
CA LEU A 1087 -0.81 -16.77 104.89
C LEU A 1087 0.66 -16.48 104.55
N GLU A 1088 1.24 -17.04 103.49
CA GLU A 1088 2.60 -16.76 103.02
C GLU A 1088 2.66 -15.68 101.92
N SER A 1089 1.52 -15.22 101.42
CA SER A 1089 1.38 -14.09 100.49
C SER A 1089 1.91 -12.76 101.07
N ASP A 1090 2.82 -12.08 100.35
CA ASP A 1090 3.42 -10.80 100.75
C ASP A 1090 2.37 -9.69 101.00
N ASP A 1091 1.26 -9.69 100.25
CA ASP A 1091 0.15 -8.73 100.40
C ASP A 1091 -0.51 -8.78 101.78
N LEU A 1092 -0.45 -9.92 102.46
CA LEU A 1092 -1.01 -10.13 103.80
C LEU A 1092 0.01 -9.93 104.93
N SER A 1093 1.25 -9.55 104.63
CA SER A 1093 2.33 -9.33 105.61
C SER A 1093 1.94 -8.47 106.83
N ASN A 1094 1.17 -7.40 106.62
CA ASN A 1094 0.65 -6.54 107.69
C ASN A 1094 -0.36 -7.25 108.60
N LEU A 1095 -1.22 -8.13 108.05
CA LEU A 1095 -2.23 -8.89 108.81
C LEU A 1095 -1.63 -10.14 109.46
N LYS A 1096 -0.62 -10.77 108.84
CA LYS A 1096 0.18 -11.88 109.39
C LYS A 1096 0.84 -11.55 110.73
N SER A 1097 1.06 -10.26 111.02
CA SER A 1097 1.54 -9.80 112.32
C SER A 1097 0.54 -9.99 113.49
N LYS A 1098 -0.72 -10.30 113.20
CA LYS A 1098 -1.81 -10.44 114.18
C LYS A 1098 -2.22 -11.92 114.34
N PRO A 1099 -1.90 -12.61 115.46
CA PRO A 1099 -2.24 -14.03 115.62
C PRO A 1099 -3.75 -14.31 115.68
N TYR A 1100 -4.57 -13.30 116.02
CA TYR A 1100 -6.04 -13.42 115.98
C TYR A 1100 -6.55 -13.60 114.54
N PHE A 1101 -5.97 -12.90 113.55
CA PHE A 1101 -6.38 -13.02 112.14
C PHE A 1101 -6.12 -14.43 111.60
N GLU A 1102 -4.96 -15.03 111.90
CA GLU A 1102 -4.64 -16.41 111.55
C GLU A 1102 -5.64 -17.43 112.14
N PHE A 1103 -6.10 -17.19 113.37
CA PHE A 1103 -7.13 -18.01 114.02
C PHE A 1103 -8.51 -17.85 113.38
N VAL A 1104 -8.98 -16.62 113.17
CA VAL A 1104 -10.28 -16.33 112.52
C VAL A 1104 -10.32 -16.90 111.10
N LEU A 1105 -9.23 -16.76 110.33
CA LEU A 1105 -9.15 -17.29 108.97
C LEU A 1105 -9.28 -18.82 108.95
N ARG A 1106 -8.54 -19.54 109.82
CA ARG A 1106 -8.66 -21.01 109.93
C ARG A 1106 -10.05 -21.44 110.39
N ALA A 1107 -10.63 -20.77 111.39
CA ALA A 1107 -11.97 -21.09 111.87
C ALA A 1107 -13.04 -20.95 110.77
N ASN A 1108 -12.95 -19.90 109.94
CA ASN A 1108 -13.87 -19.71 108.81
C ASN A 1108 -13.64 -20.74 107.70
N TYR A 1109 -12.39 -21.07 107.36
CA TYR A 1109 -12.08 -22.17 106.44
C TYR A 1109 -12.66 -23.51 106.93
N GLU A 1110 -12.40 -23.90 108.18
CA GLU A 1110 -12.92 -25.14 108.75
C GLU A 1110 -14.45 -25.18 108.78
N HIS A 1111 -15.10 -24.08 109.18
CA HIS A 1111 -16.55 -23.98 109.23
C HIS A 1111 -17.20 -24.07 107.84
N TYR A 1112 -16.74 -23.28 106.86
CA TYR A 1112 -17.37 -23.26 105.54
C TYR A 1112 -17.02 -24.48 104.67
N LEU A 1113 -15.89 -25.15 104.91
CA LEU A 1113 -15.61 -26.48 104.34
C LEU A 1113 -16.50 -27.56 104.94
N GLN A 1114 -16.81 -27.51 106.25
CA GLN A 1114 -17.77 -28.43 106.88
C GLN A 1114 -19.22 -28.13 106.48
N ALA A 1115 -19.59 -26.87 106.27
CA ALA A 1115 -20.94 -26.46 105.90
C ALA A 1115 -21.33 -26.76 104.43
N GLN A 1116 -20.40 -27.29 103.63
CA GLN A 1116 -20.64 -27.72 102.25
C GLN A 1116 -20.63 -29.27 102.07
N MET A 1117 -20.27 -30.02 103.12
CA MET A 1117 -20.30 -31.50 103.14
C MET A 1117 -21.67 -32.07 103.56
#